data_AF-A0A6I1K1E4-F1
#
_entry.id   AF-A0A6I1K1E4-F1
#
_cell.length_a   1.000
_cell.length_b   1.000
_cell.length_c   1.000
_cell.angle_alpha   90.00
_cell.angle_beta   90.00
_cell.angle_gamma   90.00
#
_symmetry.space_group_name_H-M   'P 1'
#
loop_
_entity.id
_entity.type
_entity.pdbx_description
1 polymer ?
#
loop_
_entity_poly.entity_id
_entity_poly.type
_entity_poly.pdbx_seq_one_letter_code
_entity_poly.pdbx_strand_id
1 'polypeptide(L)'
;MNYHPVTSWPTRLGLRRQSAAATALSLPAEREFRKGDTLVPQPSDASAWTHSGQECPPHAPLRGMPKRRRAPLAAAVQDVVMPPLRLLTLLTLLFLGAGAPAIFSATPAEPQDIAFTAKADGSEQRYVELLPPGFDASTPHEVLLALHGHGSDRWQFIRDARGECRGSRDVAARFGMIFVSPDYRAKTSWMGPLAEADMVQIIAELRQRHKVGRVFLVGGSMGGTAVLTFAALHPELVAGVCSLNGTANHVEYDKFQDAIAASFGGTKAQVPDEYKKRSAELWPEKFTMPVAFTTGGKDSLVPPASVLRLAEKLKQDGRKMLLLHREAGGHATTYLDTATALEFVLREAGATPLVPAGLSAEDQRWFAAESRKLADKLAPLRARLVAPGEAAKADAFAAADVFLKGFTWALRYETSLTTNDVASLKKALLRGHQRADALLANQQPWTARKGKVLRAYVSAVDGSTQPYGLNVPASYDGSKPMRLDVVLHGSSKPVGMSELKFIARFDEGDEAAKSAPDVDFIELHPLGRVENCYRWAGETDVFEAIEAVCRNYKIDRDRIVLRGMSMGASGTWHLGLKHPSRFVALGPYCGYVDTHRFSETPIASFIRVGPLPPHQERGLHMLDSIDYAANAGVVPAIAAIGDKDVFFQSHVHMKEAMAKEGLQMVNLISPGTGHTIDPVTHREQMRRIGEHVAKGLDHARKELRFVTWTLKYNRCHWLELLALGEHYERAEIIAKAADDGLVEVSLAKNITQFAIHPPMLASRSAKVSIAGQEVSLPKRKTSEAAHALVFALEQGKWKFAGPRASVALAGKRPGVQGPIDDAFASPFLCVRGTGTPWNPAVGAWTDASLRRFAYEFARYMRGDLPVKNDTEVTEADVRTKHLILFGDPGSNPWIAKALPKLPLTWTRDTVKLGTESHAAKNHAPVFISASPFPGAGDRYVVINSGHTFHEKEFAAFNYLLFPRLGDWAVMRVSPGAEAWKPGMATFPEEPIRAGYFDEQWKLTVGAAR
;
A
#
# COMPACT_ATOMS: atom_id res chain seq x y z
N MET A 1 43.28 -3.34 -49.23
CA MET A 1 42.03 -4.10 -49.01
C MET A 1 41.03 -3.06 -48.51
N ASN A 2 40.17 -2.42 -49.33
CA ASN A 2 39.50 -2.83 -50.57
C ASN A 2 38.61 -4.05 -50.29
N TYR A 3 37.29 -4.03 -50.51
CA TYR A 3 36.57 -3.44 -51.66
C TYR A 3 35.24 -2.69 -51.37
N HIS A 4 34.82 -1.90 -52.36
CA HIS A 4 33.55 -1.17 -52.59
C HIS A 4 33.48 -0.89 -54.14
N PRO A 5 32.45 -0.22 -54.72
CA PRO A 5 30.99 -0.37 -54.59
C PRO A 5 30.23 -0.36 -55.97
N VAL A 6 28.90 -0.52 -55.97
CA VAL A 6 27.97 -0.42 -57.15
C VAL A 6 26.56 -0.01 -56.66
N THR A 7 25.74 0.89 -57.26
CA THR A 7 25.95 2.01 -58.21
C THR A 7 25.04 3.23 -57.87
N SER A 8 23.94 3.53 -58.59
CA SER A 8 23.43 4.93 -58.69
C SER A 8 22.04 5.16 -59.33
N TRP A 9 21.33 6.22 -58.88
CA TRP A 9 20.67 7.39 -59.58
C TRP A 9 20.10 7.26 -61.03
N PRO A 10 19.09 8.07 -61.50
CA PRO A 10 18.98 9.53 -61.25
C PRO A 10 17.63 10.33 -61.35
N THR A 11 17.60 11.50 -60.68
CA THR A 11 17.02 12.85 -61.02
C THR A 11 15.68 13.07 -61.76
N ARG A 12 14.85 14.01 -61.24
CA ARG A 12 14.52 15.41 -61.72
C ARG A 12 13.38 15.97 -60.84
N LEU A 13 13.23 17.23 -60.38
CA LEU A 13 13.72 18.61 -60.66
C LEU A 13 12.76 19.49 -61.50
N GLY A 14 12.03 20.39 -60.82
CA GLY A 14 11.26 21.55 -61.34
C GLY A 14 10.27 22.06 -60.27
N LEU A 15 10.27 23.25 -59.67
CA LEU A 15 10.47 24.67 -60.07
C LEU A 15 9.16 25.47 -60.38
N ARG A 16 8.82 26.35 -59.42
CA ARG A 16 8.35 27.76 -59.54
C ARG A 16 6.84 28.16 -59.57
N ARG A 17 6.63 29.29 -58.87
CA ARG A 17 5.52 30.28 -58.84
C ARG A 17 4.22 29.83 -58.16
N GLN A 18 3.55 30.61 -57.28
CA GLN A 18 3.36 32.06 -57.02
C GLN A 18 2.21 32.75 -57.78
N SER A 19 1.05 32.80 -57.12
CA SER A 19 0.13 33.95 -56.99
C SER A 19 -0.95 33.56 -55.97
N ALA A 20 -1.25 34.22 -54.86
CA ALA A 20 -1.40 35.65 -54.55
C ALA A 20 -2.70 36.27 -55.08
N ALA A 21 -3.73 36.29 -54.25
CA ALA A 21 -4.74 37.36 -54.15
C ALA A 21 -5.58 37.17 -52.87
N ALA A 22 -6.03 38.28 -52.27
CA ALA A 22 -7.10 38.32 -51.28
C ALA A 22 -8.21 39.25 -51.81
N THR A 23 -9.40 39.24 -51.20
CA THR A 23 -10.10 40.44 -50.68
C THR A 23 -11.58 40.15 -50.35
N ALA A 24 -11.90 40.25 -49.06
CA ALA A 24 -13.10 40.78 -48.39
C ALA A 24 -14.57 40.65 -48.91
N LEU A 25 -15.46 40.75 -47.90
CA LEU A 25 -16.76 41.46 -47.84
C LEU A 25 -18.12 40.75 -48.07
N SER A 26 -18.94 40.89 -47.02
CA SER A 26 -20.40 41.18 -46.99
C SER A 26 -21.45 40.04 -47.03
N LEU A 27 -22.58 40.35 -46.38
CA LEU A 27 -23.79 39.53 -46.12
C LEU A 27 -24.89 39.82 -47.14
N PRO A 28 -25.94 38.98 -47.24
CA PRO A 28 -27.26 39.30 -46.61
C PRO A 28 -27.64 38.30 -45.49
N ALA A 29 -28.51 38.53 -44.49
CA ALA A 29 -29.73 39.37 -44.35
C ALA A 29 -30.97 38.74 -45.06
N GLU A 30 -32.21 38.69 -44.51
CA GLU A 30 -32.76 39.13 -43.21
C GLU A 30 -34.20 38.53 -42.99
N ARG A 31 -34.95 39.03 -41.97
CA ARG A 31 -36.44 38.98 -41.76
C ARG A 31 -37.06 37.76 -41.02
N GLU A 32 -38.11 37.90 -40.20
CA GLU A 32 -38.89 39.06 -39.68
C GLU A 32 -39.52 38.73 -38.29
N PHE A 33 -39.41 39.59 -37.25
CA PHE A 33 -40.42 40.54 -36.70
C PHE A 33 -41.51 39.97 -35.74
N ARG A 34 -42.02 40.67 -34.70
CA ARG A 34 -41.61 41.95 -34.03
C ARG A 34 -42.22 42.13 -32.62
N LYS A 35 -41.75 43.19 -31.92
CA LYS A 35 -42.14 43.77 -30.60
C LYS A 35 -41.61 43.08 -29.33
N GLY A 36 -41.50 43.76 -28.19
CA GLY A 36 -41.69 45.22 -27.92
C GLY A 36 -41.96 45.55 -26.43
N ASP A 37 -41.90 46.79 -25.93
CA ASP A 37 -41.44 48.06 -26.53
C ASP A 37 -40.44 48.85 -25.63
N THR A 38 -40.83 49.83 -24.78
CA THR A 38 -39.85 50.74 -24.09
C THR A 38 -40.25 51.36 -22.73
N LEU A 39 -39.27 51.70 -21.87
CA LEU A 39 -39.02 53.06 -21.28
C LEU A 39 -37.79 53.13 -20.32
N VAL A 40 -37.34 54.37 -19.97
CA VAL A 40 -36.10 54.71 -19.23
C VAL A 40 -36.37 55.86 -18.23
N PRO A 41 -35.72 55.90 -17.03
CA PRO A 41 -34.98 57.12 -16.64
C PRO A 41 -33.70 56.92 -15.76
N GLN A 42 -32.82 57.91 -15.84
CA GLN A 42 -31.84 58.41 -14.86
C GLN A 42 -32.03 59.96 -14.76
N PRO A 43 -31.32 60.78 -13.95
CA PRO A 43 -30.23 60.53 -12.97
C PRO A 43 -30.46 61.21 -11.58
N SER A 44 -29.51 61.11 -10.63
CA SER A 44 -28.81 62.27 -10.00
C SER A 44 -27.85 61.93 -8.82
N ASP A 45 -26.83 62.78 -8.69
CA ASP A 45 -25.97 63.25 -7.55
C ASP A 45 -26.06 62.58 -6.15
N ALA A 46 -25.00 62.33 -5.37
CA ALA A 46 -23.64 62.91 -5.14
C ALA A 46 -23.51 63.96 -4.01
N SER A 47 -22.69 63.65 -2.99
CA SER A 47 -21.98 64.62 -2.11
C SER A 47 -21.01 63.91 -1.13
N ALA A 48 -20.00 64.64 -0.62
CA ALA A 48 -19.06 64.19 0.42
C ALA A 48 -19.62 64.42 1.85
N TRP A 49 -18.92 64.10 2.96
CA TRP A 49 -17.85 64.93 3.54
C TRP A 49 -16.87 64.11 4.43
N THR A 50 -15.86 64.75 5.03
CA THR A 50 -14.54 64.18 5.40
C THR A 50 -14.10 64.32 6.87
N HIS A 51 -13.21 63.40 7.31
CA HIS A 51 -12.32 63.48 8.51
C HIS A 51 -13.03 63.48 9.90
N SER A 52 -12.40 63.13 11.04
CA SER A 52 -11.05 62.63 11.43
C SER A 52 -11.24 61.57 12.57
N GLY A 53 -10.26 60.88 13.19
CA GLY A 53 -8.81 60.72 13.01
C GLY A 53 -8.08 60.53 14.37
N GLN A 54 -7.46 59.35 14.60
CA GLN A 54 -6.58 58.98 15.76
C GLN A 54 -7.26 59.00 17.17
N GLU A 55 -6.80 58.32 18.25
CA GLU A 55 -5.61 57.46 18.48
C GLU A 55 -5.88 56.33 19.52
N CYS A 56 -4.84 55.69 20.10
CA CYS A 56 -4.89 54.52 21.01
C CYS A 56 -3.97 54.73 22.26
N PRO A 57 -3.73 53.75 23.17
CA PRO A 57 -4.61 52.86 23.94
C PRO A 57 -4.37 53.01 25.49
N PRO A 58 -3.95 51.98 26.27
CA PRO A 58 -4.76 50.96 27.00
C PRO A 58 -4.78 51.12 28.55
N HIS A 59 -5.53 50.28 29.28
CA HIS A 59 -5.06 49.44 30.42
C HIS A 59 -6.22 48.75 31.20
N ALA A 60 -5.89 47.75 32.02
CA ALA A 60 -6.73 47.00 32.98
C ALA A 60 -5.94 46.87 34.33
N PRO A 61 -6.29 46.08 35.38
CA PRO A 61 -7.45 45.18 35.61
C PRO A 61 -8.05 45.22 37.06
N LEU A 62 -8.97 44.28 37.41
CA LEU A 62 -8.92 43.37 38.61
C LEU A 62 -10.27 43.02 39.33
N ARG A 63 -10.46 41.71 39.55
CA ARG A 63 -11.06 40.98 40.71
C ARG A 63 -12.43 41.34 41.32
N GLY A 64 -13.30 40.31 41.45
CA GLY A 64 -14.39 40.25 42.44
C GLY A 64 -15.19 38.93 42.41
N MET A 65 -15.23 38.18 43.51
CA MET A 65 -16.07 36.96 43.73
C MET A 65 -16.60 37.02 45.18
N PRO A 66 -17.79 36.46 45.53
CA PRO A 66 -17.88 35.01 45.77
C PRO A 66 -19.27 34.29 45.66
N LYS A 67 -19.18 32.98 45.36
CA LYS A 67 -19.98 31.82 45.85
C LYS A 67 -21.31 32.02 46.61
N ARG A 68 -22.33 31.20 46.25
CA ARG A 68 -22.99 30.22 47.16
C ARG A 68 -23.72 29.09 46.38
N ARG A 69 -24.16 28.02 47.07
CA ARG A 69 -24.77 26.78 46.52
C ARG A 69 -26.15 26.50 47.15
N ARG A 70 -27.10 25.93 46.38
CA ARG A 70 -27.80 24.63 46.63
C ARG A 70 -28.93 24.39 45.59
N ALA A 71 -29.44 23.16 45.53
CA ALA A 71 -30.53 22.64 44.67
C ALA A 71 -31.54 21.89 45.61
N PRO A 72 -32.39 20.88 45.23
CA PRO A 72 -32.72 20.28 43.92
C PRO A 72 -34.23 19.86 43.72
N LEU A 73 -34.53 19.08 42.66
CA LEU A 73 -35.71 18.19 42.42
C LEU A 73 -37.11 18.84 42.17
N ALA A 74 -38.13 18.15 41.61
CA ALA A 74 -38.23 17.15 40.50
C ALA A 74 -39.70 16.76 40.20
N ALA A 75 -39.98 16.27 38.96
CA ALA A 75 -41.15 15.44 38.55
C ALA A 75 -42.58 16.04 38.69
N ALA A 76 -43.65 15.49 38.11
CA ALA A 76 -43.90 14.80 36.82
C ALA A 76 -45.44 14.67 36.61
N VAL A 77 -45.93 14.54 35.36
CA VAL A 77 -47.37 14.31 35.05
C VAL A 77 -47.52 13.39 33.82
N GLN A 78 -48.55 12.54 33.81
CA GLN A 78 -49.03 11.76 32.65
C GLN A 78 -50.43 12.26 32.23
N ASP A 79 -50.78 12.26 30.94
CA ASP A 79 -51.66 11.24 30.33
C ASP A 79 -52.06 11.60 28.87
N VAL A 80 -52.89 10.77 28.23
CA VAL A 80 -53.01 10.60 26.77
C VAL A 80 -54.48 10.72 26.28
N VAL A 81 -54.71 11.23 25.05
CA VAL A 81 -55.72 10.77 24.06
C VAL A 81 -55.64 11.59 22.74
N MET A 82 -56.05 11.00 21.60
CA MET A 82 -56.15 11.56 20.23
C MET A 82 -57.46 11.04 19.56
N PRO A 83 -57.83 11.30 18.26
CA PRO A 83 -57.28 12.13 17.17
C PRO A 83 -58.42 13.03 16.54
N PRO A 84 -58.59 13.24 15.19
CA PRO A 84 -57.69 13.44 14.03
C PRO A 84 -58.00 14.70 13.17
N LEU A 85 -57.04 15.27 12.42
CA LEU A 85 -57.14 15.51 10.95
C LEU A 85 -55.81 15.93 10.28
N ARG A 86 -55.81 16.12 8.95
CA ARG A 86 -54.64 16.13 8.06
C ARG A 86 -54.09 17.56 7.77
N LEU A 87 -52.75 17.71 7.74
CA LEU A 87 -51.91 17.78 6.52
C LEU A 87 -50.69 18.76 6.65
N LEU A 88 -49.58 18.35 6.01
CA LEU A 88 -48.45 19.14 5.51
C LEU A 88 -47.27 19.54 6.42
N THR A 89 -46.07 19.18 5.94
CA THR A 89 -44.73 19.77 6.19
C THR A 89 -43.93 19.39 7.46
N LEU A 90 -42.61 19.51 7.27
CA LEU A 90 -41.47 19.47 8.21
C LEU A 90 -40.85 18.12 8.67
N LEU A 91 -39.51 18.23 8.65
CA LEU A 91 -38.38 17.51 9.26
C LEU A 91 -38.56 16.56 10.47
N THR A 92 -37.41 15.92 10.74
CA THR A 92 -36.87 15.41 12.02
C THR A 92 -37.22 13.99 12.49
N LEU A 93 -36.20 13.13 12.32
CA LEU A 93 -35.69 12.11 13.25
C LEU A 93 -36.52 10.86 13.58
N LEU A 94 -35.79 9.73 13.60
CA LEU A 94 -35.81 8.58 14.52
C LEU A 94 -34.95 7.48 13.86
N PHE A 95 -33.83 6.97 14.39
CA PHE A 95 -33.11 7.24 15.65
C PHE A 95 -33.95 7.14 16.93
N LEU A 96 -34.58 5.97 17.12
CA LEU A 96 -34.76 5.40 18.46
C LEU A 96 -33.70 4.31 18.69
N GLY A 97 -33.34 4.07 19.94
CA GLY A 97 -32.14 3.32 20.28
C GLY A 97 -32.28 1.80 20.13
N ALA A 98 -31.52 1.22 19.20
CA ALA A 98 -30.82 -0.02 19.52
C ALA A 98 -29.60 0.37 20.39
N GLY A 99 -29.42 -0.28 21.54
CA GLY A 99 -28.19 -0.14 22.30
C GLY A 99 -27.01 -0.57 21.44
N ALA A 100 -25.92 0.22 21.41
CA ALA A 100 -24.76 -0.14 20.63
C ALA A 100 -24.24 -1.51 21.10
N PRO A 101 -24.21 -2.55 20.25
CA PRO A 101 -23.59 -3.80 20.64
C PRO A 101 -22.12 -3.50 20.92
N ALA A 102 -21.63 -3.88 22.09
CA ALA A 102 -20.21 -3.82 22.38
C ALA A 102 -19.50 -4.62 21.29
N ILE A 103 -18.71 -3.94 20.45
CA ILE A 103 -18.04 -4.58 19.32
C ILE A 103 -16.95 -5.47 19.92
N PHE A 104 -17.27 -6.76 20.08
CA PHE A 104 -16.31 -7.79 20.41
C PHE A 104 -15.34 -7.92 19.23
N SER A 105 -14.29 -7.10 19.26
CA SER A 105 -13.08 -7.32 18.48
C SER A 105 -12.43 -8.60 19.00
N ALA A 106 -12.84 -9.74 18.43
CA ALA A 106 -12.31 -11.05 18.76
C ALA A 106 -10.80 -11.07 18.48
N THR A 107 -10.00 -10.90 19.53
CA THR A 107 -8.54 -10.98 19.47
C THR A 107 -8.09 -12.45 19.49
N PRO A 108 -7.04 -12.82 18.74
CA PRO A 108 -6.37 -14.12 18.91
C PRO A 108 -5.80 -14.29 20.32
N ALA A 109 -5.58 -15.53 20.76
CA ALA A 109 -4.74 -15.78 21.93
C ALA A 109 -3.23 -15.65 21.58
N GLU A 110 -2.38 -15.68 22.59
CA GLU A 110 -0.94 -15.91 22.39
C GLU A 110 -0.62 -17.38 22.17
N PRO A 111 0.51 -17.70 21.49
CA PRO A 111 1.05 -19.06 21.46
C PRO A 111 1.62 -19.43 22.84
N GLN A 112 1.01 -20.38 23.53
CA GLN A 112 1.48 -20.92 24.81
C GLN A 112 2.51 -22.04 24.57
N ASP A 113 3.74 -21.89 25.05
CA ASP A 113 4.73 -22.97 25.06
C ASP A 113 4.48 -23.89 26.26
N ILE A 114 3.97 -25.09 26.01
CA ILE A 114 3.51 -26.04 27.03
C ILE A 114 4.49 -27.19 27.10
N ALA A 115 5.03 -27.44 28.29
CA ALA A 115 5.87 -28.59 28.59
C ALA A 115 5.07 -29.70 29.28
N PHE A 116 5.37 -30.94 28.93
CA PHE A 116 4.80 -32.14 29.53
C PHE A 116 5.87 -33.21 29.74
N THR A 117 5.67 -34.08 30.73
CA THR A 117 6.50 -35.27 30.90
C THR A 117 5.93 -36.41 30.05
N ALA A 118 6.72 -36.89 29.09
CA ALA A 118 6.30 -37.96 28.20
C ALA A 118 6.23 -39.30 28.93
N LYS A 119 5.06 -39.95 28.88
CA LYS A 119 4.77 -41.21 29.61
C LYS A 119 5.58 -42.41 29.08
N ALA A 120 6.16 -42.31 27.88
CA ALA A 120 6.92 -43.39 27.27
C ALA A 120 8.34 -43.55 27.85
N ASP A 121 8.97 -42.46 28.29
CA ASP A 121 10.38 -42.46 28.71
C ASP A 121 10.74 -41.48 29.85
N GLY A 122 9.77 -40.71 30.36
CA GLY A 122 9.98 -39.73 31.43
C GLY A 122 10.68 -38.44 31.00
N SER A 123 10.93 -38.23 29.70
CA SER A 123 11.56 -37.00 29.18
C SER A 123 10.62 -35.80 29.23
N GLU A 124 11.16 -34.58 29.34
CA GLU A 124 10.39 -33.36 29.04
C GLU A 124 10.24 -33.23 27.52
N GLN A 125 9.00 -33.10 27.06
CA GLN A 125 8.62 -32.80 25.68
C GLN A 125 7.72 -31.56 25.65
N ARG A 126 7.56 -30.92 24.49
CA ARG A 126 6.81 -29.65 24.39
C ARG A 126 5.91 -29.55 23.16
N TYR A 127 4.89 -28.71 23.27
CA TYR A 127 4.06 -28.24 22.17
C TYR A 127 3.66 -26.78 22.36
N VAL A 128 3.41 -26.08 21.25
CA VAL A 128 2.88 -24.71 21.26
C VAL A 128 1.40 -24.74 20.88
N GLU A 129 0.56 -24.17 21.74
CA GLU A 129 -0.90 -24.06 21.58
C GLU A 129 -1.29 -22.61 21.26
N LEU A 130 -2.05 -22.38 20.19
CA LEU A 130 -2.56 -21.08 19.77
C LEU A 130 -4.09 -21.16 19.63
N LEU A 131 -4.81 -20.51 20.55
CA LEU A 131 -6.28 -20.50 20.54
C LEU A 131 -6.84 -19.49 19.51
N PRO A 132 -7.99 -19.79 18.89
CA PRO A 132 -8.57 -18.97 17.83
C PRO A 132 -9.07 -17.61 18.35
N PRO A 133 -9.29 -16.63 17.46
CA PRO A 133 -9.88 -15.36 17.85
C PRO A 133 -11.31 -15.56 18.38
N GLY A 134 -11.59 -15.06 19.58
CA GLY A 134 -12.91 -15.23 20.22
C GLY A 134 -13.19 -16.64 20.74
N PHE A 135 -12.15 -17.42 21.06
CA PHE A 135 -12.24 -18.72 21.72
C PHE A 135 -13.14 -18.72 22.96
N ASP A 136 -14.04 -19.70 23.07
CA ASP A 136 -14.86 -19.95 24.25
C ASP A 136 -14.67 -21.39 24.74
N ALA A 137 -13.98 -21.54 25.88
CA ALA A 137 -13.74 -22.81 26.55
C ALA A 137 -15.03 -23.57 26.97
N SER A 138 -16.18 -22.89 26.97
CA SER A 138 -17.49 -23.51 27.19
C SER A 138 -18.02 -24.27 25.97
N THR A 139 -17.48 -24.01 24.77
CA THR A 139 -17.93 -24.62 23.50
C THR A 139 -16.92 -25.62 22.91
N PRO A 140 -17.37 -26.60 22.10
CA PRO A 140 -16.45 -27.49 21.40
C PRO A 140 -15.66 -26.77 20.30
N HIS A 141 -14.33 -26.83 20.35
CA HIS A 141 -13.44 -26.32 19.32
C HIS A 141 -12.70 -27.46 18.62
N GLU A 142 -12.58 -27.39 17.30
CA GLU A 142 -11.76 -28.32 16.51
C GLU A 142 -10.26 -28.07 16.75
N VAL A 143 -9.42 -29.10 16.64
CA VAL A 143 -7.95 -28.98 16.77
C VAL A 143 -7.27 -29.21 15.42
N LEU A 144 -6.30 -28.38 15.06
CA LEU A 144 -5.35 -28.66 13.97
C LEU A 144 -3.93 -28.81 14.52
N LEU A 145 -3.41 -30.04 14.49
CA LEU A 145 -2.03 -30.38 14.84
C LEU A 145 -1.12 -30.23 13.61
N ALA A 146 -0.08 -29.40 13.72
CA ALA A 146 0.79 -28.99 12.64
C ALA A 146 2.24 -29.46 12.86
N LEU A 147 2.62 -30.55 12.20
CA LEU A 147 3.90 -31.25 12.36
C LEU A 147 5.00 -30.62 11.50
N HIS A 148 6.11 -30.26 12.15
CA HIS A 148 7.22 -29.58 11.50
C HIS A 148 8.04 -30.48 10.57
N GLY A 149 8.70 -29.86 9.58
CA GLY A 149 9.66 -30.51 8.68
C GLY A 149 10.97 -30.91 9.38
N HIS A 150 11.81 -31.63 8.64
CA HIS A 150 13.08 -32.16 9.14
C HIS A 150 14.03 -31.03 9.60
N GLY A 151 14.80 -31.26 10.67
CA GLY A 151 15.75 -30.27 11.18
C GLY A 151 15.12 -29.11 11.99
N SER A 152 13.80 -29.11 12.17
CA SER A 152 13.03 -28.06 12.85
C SER A 152 12.42 -28.54 14.18
N ASP A 153 11.55 -27.73 14.76
CA ASP A 153 10.92 -27.88 16.08
C ASP A 153 9.50 -27.27 16.06
N ARG A 154 8.80 -27.34 17.19
CA ARG A 154 7.43 -26.84 17.42
C ARG A 154 7.16 -25.39 17.01
N TRP A 155 8.17 -24.54 16.86
CA TRP A 155 7.95 -23.15 16.47
C TRP A 155 7.79 -22.94 14.97
N GLN A 156 8.09 -23.94 14.13
CA GLN A 156 8.05 -23.82 12.68
C GLN A 156 6.66 -23.38 12.18
N PHE A 157 5.63 -24.16 12.46
CA PHE A 157 4.27 -23.86 11.99
C PHE A 157 3.62 -22.68 12.73
N ILE A 158 4.18 -22.24 13.86
CA ILE A 158 3.75 -21.05 14.60
C ILE A 158 4.31 -19.76 13.97
N ARG A 159 5.60 -19.73 13.61
CA ARG A 159 6.32 -18.51 13.24
C ARG A 159 6.61 -18.36 11.75
N ASP A 160 6.73 -19.46 11.00
CA ASP A 160 7.24 -19.39 9.62
C ASP A 160 6.19 -18.85 8.62
N ALA A 161 6.64 -18.10 7.62
CA ALA A 161 5.85 -17.42 6.60
C ALA A 161 5.72 -18.21 5.29
N ARG A 162 6.44 -19.34 5.15
CA ARG A 162 6.28 -20.29 4.03
C ARG A 162 4.82 -20.70 3.83
N GLY A 163 4.47 -21.11 2.61
CA GLY A 163 3.10 -21.37 2.18
C GLY A 163 2.37 -22.38 3.07
N GLU A 164 3.05 -23.48 3.40
CA GLU A 164 2.58 -24.53 4.30
C GLU A 164 2.29 -24.02 5.73
N CYS A 165 3.18 -23.20 6.29
CA CYS A 165 3.08 -22.72 7.67
C CYS A 165 2.05 -21.60 7.80
N ARG A 166 2.10 -20.59 6.91
CA ARG A 166 1.10 -19.51 6.87
C ARG A 166 -0.29 -20.06 6.53
N GLY A 167 -0.40 -20.88 5.49
CA GLY A 167 -1.67 -21.44 5.05
C GLY A 167 -2.37 -22.25 6.14
N SER A 168 -1.61 -23.02 6.93
CA SER A 168 -2.17 -23.80 8.04
C SER A 168 -2.74 -22.91 9.16
N ARG A 169 -2.04 -21.84 9.56
CA ARG A 169 -2.55 -20.87 10.55
C ARG A 169 -3.74 -20.07 10.01
N ASP A 170 -3.64 -19.56 8.79
CA ASP A 170 -4.68 -18.73 8.16
C ASP A 170 -5.94 -19.57 7.87
N VAL A 171 -5.86 -20.90 7.71
CA VAL A 171 -7.03 -21.80 7.72
C VAL A 171 -7.56 -22.03 9.14
N ALA A 172 -6.70 -22.40 10.11
CA ALA A 172 -7.15 -22.69 11.47
C ALA A 172 -7.91 -21.50 12.11
N ALA A 173 -7.39 -20.29 11.94
CA ALA A 173 -8.08 -19.06 12.36
C ALA A 173 -9.43 -18.89 11.64
N ARG A 174 -9.49 -19.13 10.32
CA ARG A 174 -10.74 -19.10 9.52
C ARG A 174 -11.70 -20.25 9.81
N PHE A 175 -11.35 -21.22 10.65
CA PHE A 175 -12.26 -22.31 11.08
C PHE A 175 -12.47 -22.33 12.60
N GLY A 176 -12.01 -21.31 13.33
CA GLY A 176 -12.18 -21.22 14.78
C GLY A 176 -11.50 -22.38 15.52
N MET A 177 -10.37 -22.86 15.00
CA MET A 177 -9.67 -24.05 15.52
C MET A 177 -8.61 -23.68 16.54
N ILE A 178 -8.40 -24.55 17.53
CA ILE A 178 -7.18 -24.57 18.34
C ILE A 178 -6.05 -25.07 17.43
N PHE A 179 -5.03 -24.24 17.20
CA PHE A 179 -3.87 -24.59 16.39
C PHE A 179 -2.72 -25.04 17.29
N VAL A 180 -2.19 -26.24 17.08
CA VAL A 180 -1.14 -26.82 17.94
C VAL A 180 0.03 -27.26 17.07
N SER A 181 1.26 -26.94 17.47
CA SER A 181 2.47 -27.44 16.82
C SER A 181 3.38 -28.10 17.86
N PRO A 182 3.62 -29.42 17.78
CA PRO A 182 4.41 -30.16 18.77
C PRO A 182 5.88 -30.30 18.36
N ASP A 183 6.77 -30.61 19.32
CA ASP A 183 8.13 -31.07 19.03
C ASP A 183 8.13 -32.54 18.60
N TYR A 184 7.25 -33.36 19.16
CA TYR A 184 7.04 -34.78 18.82
C TYR A 184 8.35 -35.55 18.55
N ARG A 185 9.39 -35.37 19.40
CA ARG A 185 10.79 -35.83 19.22
C ARG A 185 11.58 -35.12 18.10
N ALA A 186 11.57 -33.78 18.12
CA ALA A 186 12.43 -32.93 17.31
C ALA A 186 13.93 -33.26 17.51
N LYS A 187 14.81 -33.14 16.51
CA LYS A 187 14.63 -32.61 15.14
C LYS A 187 14.44 -33.69 14.06
N THR A 188 14.51 -34.95 14.46
CA THR A 188 14.60 -36.14 13.59
C THR A 188 13.38 -37.04 13.70
N SER A 189 12.27 -36.53 14.23
CA SER A 189 11.09 -37.31 14.65
C SER A 189 10.64 -38.42 13.71
N TRP A 190 10.40 -38.13 12.42
CA TRP A 190 9.85 -39.07 11.41
C TRP A 190 8.64 -39.93 11.84
N MET A 191 7.95 -39.58 12.94
CA MET A 191 6.90 -40.41 13.57
C MET A 191 7.36 -41.83 13.96
N GLY A 192 8.50 -41.94 14.65
CA GLY A 192 8.92 -43.17 15.33
C GLY A 192 8.11 -43.48 16.60
N PRO A 193 8.37 -44.61 17.30
CA PRO A 193 7.55 -45.08 18.43
C PRO A 193 7.37 -44.07 19.58
N LEU A 194 8.42 -43.31 19.92
CA LEU A 194 8.34 -42.28 20.97
C LEU A 194 7.56 -41.03 20.52
N ALA A 195 7.67 -40.66 19.24
CA ALA A 195 6.93 -39.54 18.66
C ALA A 195 5.42 -39.85 18.52
N GLU A 196 5.10 -41.11 18.19
CA GLU A 196 3.76 -41.66 18.18
C GLU A 196 3.12 -41.59 19.58
N ALA A 197 3.84 -42.04 20.62
CA ALA A 197 3.38 -42.00 22.00
C ALA A 197 3.15 -40.56 22.51
N ASP A 198 4.07 -39.63 22.21
CA ASP A 198 3.91 -38.21 22.52
C ASP A 198 2.63 -37.63 21.86
N MET A 199 2.40 -37.94 20.58
CA MET A 199 1.24 -37.41 19.84
C MET A 199 -0.09 -37.91 20.43
N VAL A 200 -0.17 -39.18 20.82
CA VAL A 200 -1.34 -39.71 21.55
C VAL A 200 -1.50 -39.01 22.91
N GLN A 201 -0.41 -38.75 23.64
CA GLN A 201 -0.44 -38.03 24.91
C GLN A 201 -0.93 -36.58 24.74
N ILE A 202 -0.42 -35.84 23.75
CA ILE A 202 -0.81 -34.45 23.47
C ILE A 202 -2.30 -34.36 23.11
N ILE A 203 -2.82 -35.29 22.30
CA ILE A 203 -4.26 -35.36 21.99
C ILE A 203 -5.10 -35.59 23.26
N ALA A 204 -4.61 -36.42 24.20
CA ALA A 204 -5.29 -36.65 25.48
C ALA A 204 -5.22 -35.42 26.41
N GLU A 205 -4.10 -34.70 26.46
CA GLU A 205 -3.94 -33.47 27.27
C GLU A 205 -4.78 -32.31 26.74
N LEU A 206 -4.85 -32.12 25.42
CA LEU A 206 -5.72 -31.11 24.80
C LEU A 206 -7.20 -31.37 25.13
N ARG A 207 -7.62 -32.65 25.14
CA ARG A 207 -8.97 -33.08 25.57
C ARG A 207 -9.25 -32.92 27.07
N GLN A 208 -8.21 -32.71 27.89
CA GLN A 208 -8.35 -32.38 29.33
C GLN A 208 -8.35 -30.86 29.56
N ARG A 209 -7.54 -30.10 28.81
CA ARG A 209 -7.46 -28.63 28.87
C ARG A 209 -8.69 -27.95 28.27
N HIS A 210 -9.23 -28.48 27.17
CA HIS A 210 -10.27 -27.85 26.36
C HIS A 210 -11.38 -28.83 25.98
N LYS A 211 -12.57 -28.30 25.64
CA LYS A 211 -13.59 -29.07 24.93
C LYS A 211 -13.16 -29.26 23.47
N VAL A 212 -12.33 -30.27 23.23
CA VAL A 212 -11.90 -30.65 21.87
C VAL A 212 -13.03 -31.38 21.15
N GLY A 213 -13.36 -30.91 19.95
CA GLY A 213 -14.22 -31.60 18.98
C GLY A 213 -13.42 -32.68 18.23
N ARG A 214 -13.24 -32.50 16.92
CA ARG A 214 -12.40 -33.38 16.11
C ARG A 214 -10.94 -32.89 16.12
N VAL A 215 -10.04 -33.81 15.79
CA VAL A 215 -8.61 -33.54 15.62
C VAL A 215 -8.23 -33.75 14.16
N PHE A 216 -7.54 -32.77 13.60
CA PHE A 216 -7.03 -32.74 12.22
C PHE A 216 -5.51 -32.65 12.23
N LEU A 217 -4.87 -33.25 11.23
CA LEU A 217 -3.41 -33.23 11.09
C LEU A 217 -2.97 -32.49 9.82
N VAL A 218 -1.91 -31.70 9.92
CA VAL A 218 -1.16 -31.16 8.79
C VAL A 218 0.34 -31.28 9.05
N GLY A 219 1.15 -31.40 8.00
CA GLY A 219 2.60 -31.30 8.15
C GLY A 219 3.33 -31.15 6.82
N GLY A 220 4.53 -30.59 6.87
CA GLY A 220 5.40 -30.39 5.70
C GLY A 220 6.60 -31.35 5.70
N SER A 221 6.95 -31.95 4.56
CA SER A 221 8.16 -32.78 4.41
C SER A 221 8.16 -33.99 5.36
N MET A 222 9.09 -34.07 6.31
CA MET A 222 9.05 -35.03 7.44
C MET A 222 7.73 -34.99 8.19
N GLY A 223 7.18 -33.80 8.47
CA GLY A 223 5.86 -33.65 9.09
C GLY A 223 4.74 -34.16 8.19
N GLY A 224 4.85 -33.94 6.87
CA GLY A 224 3.90 -34.45 5.87
C GLY A 224 3.90 -35.97 5.77
N THR A 225 5.05 -36.58 6.01
CA THR A 225 5.23 -38.03 6.14
C THR A 225 4.65 -38.55 7.46
N ALA A 226 4.95 -37.83 8.55
CA ALA A 226 4.52 -38.15 9.91
C ALA A 226 2.99 -38.16 10.07
N VAL A 227 2.26 -37.21 9.45
CA VAL A 227 0.78 -37.21 9.52
C VAL A 227 0.13 -38.38 8.79
N LEU A 228 0.74 -38.88 7.71
CA LEU A 228 0.25 -40.10 7.03
C LEU A 228 0.53 -41.35 7.87
N THR A 229 1.73 -41.43 8.46
CA THR A 229 2.13 -42.51 9.37
C THR A 229 1.20 -42.58 10.58
N PHE A 230 0.95 -41.45 11.25
CA PHE A 230 0.09 -41.42 12.43
C PHE A 230 -1.36 -41.77 12.10
N ALA A 231 -1.90 -41.30 10.97
CA ALA A 231 -3.27 -41.61 10.56
C ALA A 231 -3.47 -43.07 10.12
N ALA A 232 -2.44 -43.74 9.61
CA ALA A 232 -2.49 -45.17 9.34
C ALA A 232 -2.48 -46.02 10.62
N LEU A 233 -1.83 -45.52 11.69
CA LEU A 233 -1.70 -46.19 12.98
C LEU A 233 -2.88 -45.94 13.92
N HIS A 234 -3.37 -44.70 14.00
CA HIS A 234 -4.42 -44.21 14.92
C HIS A 234 -5.57 -43.51 14.16
N PRO A 235 -6.24 -44.19 13.20
CA PRO A 235 -7.28 -43.59 12.37
C PRO A 235 -8.51 -43.13 13.17
N GLU A 236 -8.77 -43.72 14.34
CA GLU A 236 -9.83 -43.33 15.27
C GLU A 236 -9.55 -42.03 16.05
N LEU A 237 -8.29 -41.57 16.09
CA LEU A 237 -7.93 -40.29 16.69
C LEU A 237 -8.00 -39.10 15.72
N VAL A 238 -8.15 -39.34 14.40
CA VAL A 238 -7.95 -38.32 13.37
C VAL A 238 -9.14 -38.21 12.41
N ALA A 239 -9.80 -37.04 12.38
CA ALA A 239 -10.92 -36.77 11.50
C ALA A 239 -10.54 -36.20 10.13
N GLY A 240 -9.25 -35.97 9.87
CA GLY A 240 -8.77 -35.55 8.55
C GLY A 240 -7.28 -35.22 8.52
N VAL A 241 -6.64 -35.42 7.35
CA VAL A 241 -5.17 -35.38 7.19
C VAL A 241 -4.75 -34.55 5.98
N CYS A 242 -3.72 -33.71 6.13
CA CYS A 242 -3.16 -32.90 5.05
C CYS A 242 -1.63 -33.09 4.97
N SER A 243 -1.16 -33.87 3.99
CA SER A 243 0.27 -34.15 3.78
C SER A 243 0.85 -33.19 2.74
N LEU A 244 1.83 -32.37 3.15
CA LEU A 244 2.42 -31.35 2.29
C LEU A 244 3.85 -31.75 1.87
N ASN A 245 4.01 -32.25 0.64
CA ASN A 245 5.25 -32.84 0.10
C ASN A 245 5.88 -33.89 1.05
N GLY A 246 5.07 -34.82 1.56
CA GLY A 246 5.53 -36.00 2.32
C GLY A 246 5.83 -37.22 1.43
N THR A 247 6.38 -38.29 2.03
CA THR A 247 6.35 -39.65 1.45
C THR A 247 5.31 -40.49 2.19
N ALA A 248 4.76 -41.51 1.53
CA ALA A 248 3.85 -42.48 2.14
C ALA A 248 4.53 -43.82 2.50
N ASN A 249 5.79 -44.02 2.15
CA ASN A 249 6.45 -45.33 2.19
C ASN A 249 7.91 -45.19 2.64
N HIS A 250 8.22 -45.75 3.81
CA HIS A 250 9.56 -45.77 4.41
C HIS A 250 10.40 -46.94 3.92
N VAL A 251 9.80 -48.01 3.38
CA VAL A 251 10.53 -49.17 2.85
C VAL A 251 11.28 -48.80 1.56
N GLU A 252 10.64 -48.05 0.65
CA GLU A 252 11.24 -47.56 -0.60
C GLU A 252 12.01 -46.24 -0.47
N TYR A 253 11.78 -45.46 0.58
CA TYR A 253 12.39 -44.14 0.72
C TYR A 253 13.80 -44.23 1.31
N ASP A 254 14.80 -43.75 0.57
CA ASP A 254 16.24 -43.88 0.88
C ASP A 254 16.94 -42.55 1.24
N LYS A 255 16.20 -41.45 1.45
CA LYS A 255 16.76 -40.20 2.00
C LYS A 255 16.67 -40.19 3.53
N PHE A 256 17.50 -39.37 4.19
CA PHE A 256 17.49 -39.15 5.66
C PHE A 256 17.56 -40.42 6.52
N GLN A 257 18.22 -41.49 6.04
CA GLN A 257 18.15 -42.81 6.68
C GLN A 257 18.69 -42.82 8.11
N ASP A 258 19.75 -42.08 8.42
CA ASP A 258 20.31 -42.02 9.78
C ASP A 258 19.29 -41.46 10.79
N ALA A 259 18.54 -40.44 10.37
CA ALA A 259 17.49 -39.82 11.19
C ALA A 259 16.25 -40.72 11.33
N ILE A 260 15.86 -41.44 10.27
CA ILE A 260 14.75 -42.40 10.32
C ILE A 260 15.14 -43.60 11.19
N ALA A 261 16.38 -44.10 11.09
CA ALA A 261 16.87 -45.21 11.88
C ALA A 261 16.97 -44.85 13.38
N ALA A 262 17.49 -43.66 13.70
CA ALA A 262 17.49 -43.13 15.07
C ALA A 262 16.07 -42.95 15.64
N SER A 263 15.10 -42.59 14.79
CA SER A 263 13.69 -42.46 15.15
C SER A 263 13.00 -43.82 15.38
N PHE A 264 13.24 -44.80 14.51
CA PHE A 264 12.56 -46.10 14.53
C PHE A 264 13.26 -47.13 15.43
N GLY A 265 14.43 -46.79 16.01
CA GLY A 265 15.20 -47.66 16.91
C GLY A 265 16.14 -48.65 16.20
N GLY A 266 16.37 -48.47 14.89
CA GLY A 266 17.24 -49.32 14.08
C GLY A 266 17.09 -49.04 12.58
N THR A 267 17.99 -49.57 11.76
CA THR A 267 17.93 -49.46 10.29
C THR A 267 16.87 -50.40 9.67
N LYS A 268 16.57 -50.22 8.37
CA LYS A 268 15.70 -51.11 7.57
C LYS A 268 15.97 -52.61 7.75
N ALA A 269 17.23 -53.00 7.95
CA ALA A 269 17.65 -54.38 8.13
C ALA A 269 17.52 -54.89 9.58
N GLN A 270 17.44 -54.00 10.56
CA GLN A 270 17.34 -54.34 11.99
C GLN A 270 15.90 -54.34 12.50
N VAL A 271 15.06 -53.41 12.01
CA VAL A 271 13.64 -53.28 12.41
C VAL A 271 12.70 -53.19 11.17
N PRO A 272 12.77 -54.15 10.22
CA PRO A 272 12.01 -54.08 8.96
C PRO A 272 10.51 -53.93 9.17
N ASP A 273 9.94 -54.55 10.21
CA ASP A 273 8.52 -54.47 10.51
C ASP A 273 8.07 -53.07 10.98
N GLU A 274 8.92 -52.29 11.67
CA GLU A 274 8.60 -50.90 12.01
C GLU A 274 8.60 -49.99 10.77
N TYR A 275 9.54 -50.19 9.83
CA TYR A 275 9.51 -49.49 8.53
C TYR A 275 8.26 -49.85 7.72
N LYS A 276 7.84 -51.12 7.72
CA LYS A 276 6.62 -51.59 7.05
C LYS A 276 5.35 -51.05 7.72
N LYS A 277 5.26 -51.13 9.05
CA LYS A 277 4.16 -50.60 9.88
C LYS A 277 3.97 -49.10 9.70
N ARG A 278 5.06 -48.32 9.59
CA ARG A 278 5.02 -46.86 9.41
C ARG A 278 4.85 -46.41 7.96
N SER A 279 4.85 -47.33 7.00
CA SER A 279 4.61 -47.03 5.58
C SER A 279 3.11 -46.97 5.26
N ALA A 280 2.51 -45.80 5.42
CA ALA A 280 1.09 -45.51 5.15
C ALA A 280 0.57 -46.01 3.79
N GLU A 281 1.41 -46.07 2.75
CA GLU A 281 1.06 -46.62 1.43
C GLU A 281 0.59 -48.08 1.50
N LEU A 282 1.11 -48.85 2.46
CA LEU A 282 0.80 -50.27 2.63
C LEU A 282 -0.50 -50.52 3.40
N TRP A 283 -1.16 -49.46 3.89
CA TRP A 283 -2.35 -49.51 4.75
C TRP A 283 -3.46 -48.54 4.28
N PRO A 284 -3.82 -48.51 2.97
CA PRO A 284 -4.77 -47.55 2.42
C PRO A 284 -6.17 -47.68 3.04
N GLU A 285 -6.54 -48.87 3.54
CA GLU A 285 -7.83 -49.13 4.17
C GLU A 285 -8.03 -48.37 5.49
N LYS A 286 -6.93 -47.92 6.13
CA LYS A 286 -6.93 -47.12 7.35
C LYS A 286 -7.37 -45.67 7.13
N PHE A 287 -7.25 -45.15 5.91
CA PHE A 287 -7.68 -43.79 5.57
C PHE A 287 -9.20 -43.74 5.40
N THR A 288 -9.89 -43.85 6.54
CA THR A 288 -11.35 -43.72 6.69
C THR A 288 -11.79 -42.26 6.70
N MET A 289 -10.89 -41.34 7.06
CA MET A 289 -11.08 -39.91 7.11
C MET A 289 -10.72 -39.22 5.78
N PRO A 290 -11.18 -37.97 5.53
CA PRO A 290 -10.75 -37.19 4.38
C PRO A 290 -9.25 -36.87 4.40
N VAL A 291 -8.58 -37.02 3.26
CA VAL A 291 -7.14 -36.76 3.13
C VAL A 291 -6.80 -35.90 1.92
N ALA A 292 -5.89 -34.94 2.10
CA ALA A 292 -5.33 -34.13 1.02
C ALA A 292 -3.81 -34.26 0.95
N PHE A 293 -3.29 -34.15 -0.28
CA PHE A 293 -1.87 -34.26 -0.60
C PHE A 293 -1.43 -33.09 -1.48
N THR A 294 -0.29 -32.46 -1.18
CA THR A 294 0.45 -31.63 -2.15
C THR A 294 1.76 -32.34 -2.53
N THR A 295 2.14 -32.26 -3.81
CA THR A 295 3.36 -32.91 -4.33
C THR A 295 3.98 -32.12 -5.48
N GLY A 296 5.32 -32.02 -5.51
CA GLY A 296 6.08 -31.48 -6.65
C GLY A 296 6.63 -32.60 -7.54
N GLY A 297 6.40 -32.52 -8.86
CA GLY A 297 6.92 -33.52 -9.82
C GLY A 297 8.43 -33.48 -10.04
N LYS A 298 9.10 -32.39 -9.63
CA LYS A 298 10.56 -32.22 -9.61
C LYS A 298 11.14 -32.24 -8.20
N ASP A 299 10.41 -32.80 -7.23
CA ASP A 299 10.90 -32.98 -5.87
C ASP A 299 11.90 -34.14 -5.80
N SER A 300 13.17 -33.80 -5.54
CA SER A 300 14.28 -34.75 -5.38
C SER A 300 14.68 -34.99 -3.92
N LEU A 301 14.07 -34.26 -2.98
CA LEU A 301 14.27 -34.42 -1.53
C LEU A 301 13.24 -35.41 -0.97
N VAL A 302 11.98 -35.25 -1.34
CA VAL A 302 10.87 -36.15 -0.98
C VAL A 302 10.11 -36.53 -2.27
N PRO A 303 10.60 -37.52 -3.04
CA PRO A 303 10.00 -37.87 -4.33
C PRO A 303 8.53 -38.32 -4.19
N PRO A 304 7.62 -37.83 -5.06
CA PRO A 304 6.18 -37.92 -4.82
C PRO A 304 5.57 -39.31 -5.07
N ALA A 305 6.34 -40.28 -5.59
CA ALA A 305 5.81 -41.52 -6.15
C ALA A 305 4.95 -42.35 -5.17
N SER A 306 5.39 -42.50 -3.91
CA SER A 306 4.64 -43.25 -2.88
C SER A 306 3.30 -42.58 -2.53
N VAL A 307 3.29 -41.25 -2.43
CA VAL A 307 2.07 -40.47 -2.22
C VAL A 307 1.14 -40.53 -3.43
N LEU A 308 1.66 -40.51 -4.65
CA LEU A 308 0.84 -40.65 -5.87
C LEU A 308 0.18 -42.02 -5.96
N ARG A 309 0.88 -43.10 -5.59
CA ARG A 309 0.33 -44.47 -5.56
C ARG A 309 -0.71 -44.65 -4.45
N LEU A 310 -0.45 -44.14 -3.23
CA LEU A 310 -1.45 -44.10 -2.16
C LEU A 310 -2.69 -43.29 -2.59
N ALA A 311 -2.50 -42.09 -3.14
CA ALA A 311 -3.58 -41.21 -3.60
C ALA A 311 -4.48 -41.89 -4.64
N GLU A 312 -3.89 -42.57 -5.63
CA GLU A 312 -4.62 -43.31 -6.65
C GLU A 312 -5.36 -44.52 -6.05
N LYS A 313 -4.75 -45.27 -5.13
CA LYS A 313 -5.43 -46.38 -4.43
C LYS A 313 -6.62 -45.90 -3.60
N LEU A 314 -6.47 -44.82 -2.84
CA LEU A 314 -7.57 -44.23 -2.06
C LEU A 314 -8.72 -43.74 -2.95
N LYS A 315 -8.40 -43.17 -4.11
CA LYS A 315 -9.38 -42.77 -5.14
C LYS A 315 -10.11 -43.99 -5.74
N GLN A 316 -9.41 -45.09 -6.00
CA GLN A 316 -10.02 -46.35 -6.45
C GLN A 316 -10.95 -46.96 -5.39
N ASP A 317 -10.57 -46.86 -4.11
CA ASP A 317 -11.38 -47.31 -2.96
C ASP A 317 -12.50 -46.31 -2.58
N GLY A 318 -12.80 -45.32 -3.44
CA GLY A 318 -13.89 -44.37 -3.25
C GLY A 318 -13.73 -43.43 -2.05
N ARG A 319 -12.51 -43.29 -1.51
CA ARG A 319 -12.25 -42.47 -0.32
C ARG A 319 -12.29 -40.97 -0.67
N LYS A 320 -12.71 -40.16 0.31
CA LYS A 320 -12.73 -38.69 0.21
C LYS A 320 -11.30 -38.15 0.16
N MET A 321 -10.77 -37.93 -1.04
CA MET A 321 -9.37 -37.51 -1.20
C MET A 321 -9.17 -36.36 -2.20
N LEU A 322 -8.09 -35.60 -2.02
CA LEU A 322 -7.67 -34.51 -2.92
C LEU A 322 -6.16 -34.58 -3.16
N LEU A 323 -5.76 -34.58 -4.43
CA LEU A 323 -4.36 -34.49 -4.85
C LEU A 323 -4.10 -33.17 -5.59
N LEU A 324 -3.20 -32.35 -5.04
CA LEU A 324 -2.70 -31.13 -5.66
C LEU A 324 -1.28 -31.37 -6.15
N HIS A 325 -1.16 -32.12 -7.25
CA HIS A 325 0.12 -32.38 -7.90
C HIS A 325 0.54 -31.19 -8.79
N ARG A 326 1.77 -30.72 -8.61
CA ARG A 326 2.38 -29.66 -9.42
C ARG A 326 3.60 -30.25 -10.14
N GLU A 327 3.39 -30.79 -11.34
CA GLU A 327 4.39 -31.53 -12.14
C GLU A 327 5.73 -30.77 -12.29
N ALA A 328 5.68 -29.46 -12.53
CA ALA A 328 6.88 -28.62 -12.67
C ALA A 328 7.48 -28.12 -11.33
N GLY A 329 6.85 -28.40 -10.18
CA GLY A 329 7.25 -27.90 -8.87
C GLY A 329 8.29 -28.78 -8.16
N GLY A 330 9.13 -28.17 -7.33
CA GLY A 330 10.08 -28.85 -6.42
C GLY A 330 9.55 -28.96 -4.98
N HIS A 331 10.47 -29.08 -4.01
CA HIS A 331 10.16 -29.26 -2.58
C HIS A 331 9.63 -27.99 -1.88
N ALA A 332 8.50 -27.48 -2.33
CA ALA A 332 7.76 -26.37 -1.71
C ALA A 332 6.25 -26.52 -1.94
N THR A 333 5.41 -25.98 -1.05
CA THR A 333 3.96 -25.92 -1.22
C THR A 333 3.49 -24.47 -1.17
N THR A 334 2.59 -24.06 -2.05
CA THR A 334 2.11 -22.66 -2.05
C THR A 334 1.10 -22.42 -0.92
N TYR A 335 0.93 -21.16 -0.52
CA TYR A 335 -0.13 -20.74 0.41
C TYR A 335 -1.52 -21.19 -0.10
N LEU A 336 -1.77 -21.04 -1.40
CA LEU A 336 -3.05 -21.40 -2.00
C LEU A 336 -3.28 -22.92 -2.01
N ASP A 337 -2.26 -23.73 -2.34
CA ASP A 337 -2.37 -25.19 -2.29
C ASP A 337 -2.61 -25.67 -0.84
N THR A 338 -1.89 -25.10 0.13
CA THR A 338 -2.05 -25.39 1.56
C THR A 338 -3.47 -25.10 2.04
N ALA A 339 -3.98 -23.90 1.74
CA ALA A 339 -5.34 -23.50 2.10
C ALA A 339 -6.38 -24.39 1.41
N THR A 340 -6.18 -24.67 0.12
CA THR A 340 -7.04 -25.52 -0.72
C THR A 340 -7.15 -26.95 -0.17
N ALA A 341 -6.02 -27.53 0.25
CA ALA A 341 -5.92 -28.88 0.80
C ALA A 341 -6.57 -28.99 2.19
N LEU A 342 -6.25 -28.07 3.11
CA LEU A 342 -6.87 -28.07 4.44
C LEU A 342 -8.37 -27.74 4.41
N GLU A 343 -8.81 -26.77 3.60
CA GLU A 343 -10.24 -26.45 3.47
C GLU A 343 -11.04 -27.63 2.92
N PHE A 344 -10.46 -28.45 2.03
CA PHE A 344 -11.09 -29.69 1.59
C PHE A 344 -11.25 -30.67 2.75
N VAL A 345 -10.15 -30.99 3.44
CA VAL A 345 -10.13 -31.95 4.57
C VAL A 345 -11.13 -31.57 5.65
N LEU A 346 -11.15 -30.30 6.05
CA LEU A 346 -12.03 -29.77 7.08
C LEU A 346 -13.51 -29.84 6.65
N ARG A 347 -13.85 -29.37 5.44
CA ARG A 347 -15.24 -29.37 4.94
C ARG A 347 -15.76 -30.79 4.75
N GLU A 348 -14.95 -31.70 4.21
CA GLU A 348 -15.34 -33.09 3.96
C GLU A 348 -15.54 -33.92 5.25
N ALA A 349 -14.90 -33.50 6.34
CA ALA A 349 -15.11 -34.02 7.69
C ALA A 349 -16.27 -33.32 8.44
N GLY A 350 -16.90 -32.33 7.82
CA GLY A 350 -18.03 -31.58 8.37
C GLY A 350 -17.65 -30.44 9.33
N ALA A 351 -16.47 -29.84 9.19
CA ALA A 351 -16.11 -28.59 9.87
C ALA A 351 -16.47 -27.40 8.97
N THR A 352 -17.03 -26.34 9.58
CA THR A 352 -17.46 -25.12 8.89
C THR A 352 -16.55 -23.95 9.22
N PRO A 353 -16.16 -23.10 8.25
CA PRO A 353 -15.38 -21.91 8.54
C PRO A 353 -16.14 -20.91 9.43
N LEU A 354 -15.38 -20.10 10.16
CA LEU A 354 -15.83 -18.78 10.60
C LEU A 354 -16.00 -17.92 9.35
N VAL A 355 -17.24 -17.58 9.05
CA VAL A 355 -17.64 -16.86 7.84
C VAL A 355 -18.27 -15.53 8.25
N PRO A 356 -18.04 -14.42 7.51
CA PRO A 356 -18.75 -13.17 7.75
C PRO A 356 -20.27 -13.40 7.81
N ALA A 357 -20.91 -12.83 8.83
CA ALA A 357 -22.34 -13.04 9.07
C ALA A 357 -23.17 -12.66 7.84
N GLY A 358 -24.26 -13.40 7.57
CA GLY A 358 -25.13 -13.18 6.40
C GLY A 358 -24.82 -14.04 5.17
N LEU A 359 -23.77 -14.88 5.18
CA LEU A 359 -23.49 -15.83 4.11
C LEU A 359 -24.11 -17.21 4.33
N SER A 360 -24.92 -17.69 3.38
CA SER A 360 -25.46 -19.05 3.42
C SER A 360 -24.38 -20.11 3.20
N ALA A 361 -24.61 -21.32 3.70
CA ALA A 361 -23.70 -22.46 3.47
C ALA A 361 -23.59 -22.84 1.97
N GLU A 362 -24.56 -22.45 1.14
CA GLU A 362 -24.48 -22.59 -0.31
C GLU A 362 -23.51 -21.57 -0.92
N ASP A 363 -23.64 -20.29 -0.57
CA ASP A 363 -22.71 -19.23 -1.00
C ASP A 363 -21.27 -19.56 -0.60
N GLN A 364 -21.07 -20.08 0.62
CA GLN A 364 -19.75 -20.51 1.13
C GLN A 364 -19.13 -21.67 0.34
N ARG A 365 -19.93 -22.55 -0.27
CA ARG A 365 -19.45 -23.61 -1.17
C ARG A 365 -19.17 -23.06 -2.56
N TRP A 366 -20.11 -22.29 -3.11
CA TRP A 366 -19.98 -21.68 -4.44
C TRP A 366 -18.78 -20.74 -4.52
N PHE A 367 -18.61 -19.84 -3.54
CA PHE A 367 -17.47 -18.91 -3.48
C PHE A 367 -16.12 -19.63 -3.37
N ALA A 368 -16.02 -20.70 -2.59
CA ALA A 368 -14.78 -21.48 -2.48
C ALA A 368 -14.43 -22.24 -3.77
N ALA A 369 -15.45 -22.70 -4.52
CA ALA A 369 -15.26 -23.35 -5.81
C ALA A 369 -14.86 -22.36 -6.92
N GLU A 370 -15.63 -21.27 -7.10
CA GLU A 370 -15.39 -20.32 -8.21
C GLU A 370 -14.14 -19.47 -7.99
N SER A 371 -13.83 -19.04 -6.76
CA SER A 371 -12.58 -18.30 -6.51
C SER A 371 -11.32 -19.14 -6.75
N ARG A 372 -11.38 -20.45 -6.44
CA ARG A 372 -10.32 -21.42 -6.75
C ARG A 372 -10.15 -21.58 -8.27
N LYS A 373 -11.25 -21.87 -9.00
CA LYS A 373 -11.24 -21.94 -10.47
C LYS A 373 -10.68 -20.67 -11.12
N LEU A 374 -11.02 -19.49 -10.58
CA LEU A 374 -10.52 -18.21 -11.08
C LEU A 374 -9.02 -18.04 -10.79
N ALA A 375 -8.56 -18.41 -9.60
CA ALA A 375 -7.14 -18.41 -9.26
C ALA A 375 -6.32 -19.35 -10.15
N ASP A 376 -6.81 -20.57 -10.42
CA ASP A 376 -6.16 -21.54 -11.31
C ASP A 376 -6.12 -21.05 -12.77
N LYS A 377 -7.17 -20.36 -13.27
CA LYS A 377 -7.15 -19.68 -14.59
C LYS A 377 -6.14 -18.52 -14.65
N LEU A 378 -6.01 -17.76 -13.57
CA LEU A 378 -5.11 -16.60 -13.49
C LEU A 378 -3.64 -16.99 -13.27
N ALA A 379 -3.35 -18.12 -12.64
CA ALA A 379 -1.99 -18.60 -12.37
C ALA A 379 -1.07 -18.68 -13.61
N PRO A 380 -1.45 -19.31 -14.75
CA PRO A 380 -0.61 -19.35 -15.95
C PRO A 380 -0.50 -17.99 -16.66
N LEU A 381 -1.42 -17.06 -16.43
CA LEU A 381 -1.31 -15.69 -16.92
C LEU A 381 -0.29 -14.90 -16.08
N ARG A 382 -0.37 -15.01 -14.75
CA ARG A 382 0.60 -14.41 -13.81
C ARG A 382 2.02 -14.92 -14.04
N ALA A 383 2.18 -16.22 -14.30
CA ALA A 383 3.46 -16.87 -14.55
C ALA A 383 4.18 -16.38 -15.83
N ARG A 384 3.49 -15.64 -16.72
CA ARG A 384 4.10 -15.04 -17.92
C ARG A 384 4.77 -13.68 -17.63
N LEU A 385 4.47 -13.03 -16.50
CA LEU A 385 4.91 -11.67 -16.16
C LEU A 385 6.36 -11.57 -15.63
N VAL A 386 7.20 -12.57 -15.87
CA VAL A 386 8.50 -12.75 -15.18
C VAL A 386 9.61 -11.84 -15.76
N ALA A 387 9.40 -11.20 -16.92
CA ALA A 387 10.38 -10.34 -17.56
C ALA A 387 10.11 -8.83 -17.34
N PRO A 388 11.11 -8.03 -16.94
CA PRO A 388 11.03 -6.57 -16.98
C PRO A 388 10.73 -6.05 -18.39
N GLY A 389 9.86 -5.04 -18.49
CA GLY A 389 9.42 -4.45 -19.76
C GLY A 389 8.01 -4.86 -20.21
N GLU A 390 7.41 -5.90 -19.62
CA GLU A 390 6.10 -6.43 -20.03
C GLU A 390 4.89 -5.67 -19.43
N ALA A 391 5.02 -4.37 -19.16
CA ALA A 391 4.03 -3.57 -18.40
C ALA A 391 2.59 -3.64 -18.96
N ALA A 392 2.41 -3.64 -20.28
CA ALA A 392 1.09 -3.76 -20.91
C ALA A 392 0.45 -5.15 -20.70
N LYS A 393 1.24 -6.22 -20.55
CA LYS A 393 0.75 -7.56 -20.17
C LYS A 393 0.40 -7.62 -18.68
N ALA A 394 1.14 -6.90 -17.83
CA ALA A 394 0.81 -6.76 -16.42
C ALA A 394 -0.52 -5.99 -16.23
N ASP A 395 -0.74 -4.89 -16.97
CA ASP A 395 -2.02 -4.17 -17.02
C ASP A 395 -3.18 -5.08 -17.49
N ALA A 396 -2.93 -5.94 -18.50
CA ALA A 396 -3.91 -6.89 -19.01
C ALA A 396 -4.28 -7.98 -17.99
N PHE A 397 -3.28 -8.58 -17.33
CA PHE A 397 -3.48 -9.52 -16.21
C PHE A 397 -4.26 -8.87 -15.06
N ALA A 398 -3.82 -7.69 -14.63
CA ALA A 398 -4.44 -6.91 -13.56
C ALA A 398 -5.93 -6.66 -13.84
N ALA A 399 -6.31 -6.38 -15.10
CA ALA A 399 -7.70 -6.13 -15.49
C ALA A 399 -8.66 -7.31 -15.23
N ALA A 400 -8.15 -8.54 -15.05
CA ALA A 400 -8.91 -9.72 -14.61
C ALA A 400 -8.68 -10.06 -13.13
N ASP A 401 -7.43 -10.03 -12.66
CA ASP A 401 -7.04 -10.36 -11.28
C ASP A 401 -7.69 -9.43 -10.23
N VAL A 402 -7.95 -8.18 -10.59
CA VAL A 402 -8.57 -7.17 -9.71
C VAL A 402 -9.92 -7.61 -9.11
N PHE A 403 -10.67 -8.47 -9.81
CA PHE A 403 -11.91 -9.05 -9.32
C PHE A 403 -11.67 -10.12 -8.24
N LEU A 404 -10.67 -10.98 -8.43
CA LEU A 404 -10.25 -11.97 -7.42
C LEU A 404 -9.64 -11.29 -6.20
N LYS A 405 -8.87 -10.22 -6.39
CA LYS A 405 -8.36 -9.38 -5.29
C LYS A 405 -9.51 -8.80 -4.48
N GLY A 406 -10.46 -8.11 -5.12
CA GLY A 406 -11.58 -7.48 -4.41
C GLY A 406 -12.45 -8.48 -3.64
N PHE A 407 -12.70 -9.65 -4.23
CA PHE A 407 -13.34 -10.79 -3.54
C PHE A 407 -12.53 -11.25 -2.32
N THR A 408 -11.21 -11.42 -2.47
CA THR A 408 -10.31 -11.86 -1.40
C THR A 408 -10.25 -10.85 -0.25
N TRP A 409 -10.13 -9.55 -0.54
CA TRP A 409 -10.05 -8.49 0.48
C TRP A 409 -11.37 -8.32 1.25
N ALA A 410 -12.51 -8.50 0.58
CA ALA A 410 -13.81 -8.56 1.22
C ALA A 410 -13.90 -9.70 2.24
N LEU A 411 -13.66 -10.96 1.83
CA LEU A 411 -13.74 -12.09 2.75
C LEU A 411 -12.62 -12.13 3.81
N ARG A 412 -11.51 -11.41 3.62
CA ARG A 412 -10.41 -11.30 4.59
C ARG A 412 -10.69 -10.29 5.71
N TYR A 413 -11.46 -9.23 5.47
CA TYR A 413 -11.56 -8.08 6.37
C TYR A 413 -12.98 -7.60 6.72
N GLU A 414 -14.02 -8.10 6.05
CA GLU A 414 -15.42 -7.80 6.39
C GLU A 414 -15.95 -8.83 7.40
N THR A 415 -16.66 -8.40 8.44
CA THR A 415 -17.21 -9.30 9.49
C THR A 415 -18.69 -9.65 9.30
N SER A 416 -19.40 -8.90 8.47
CA SER A 416 -20.81 -9.11 8.14
C SER A 416 -21.09 -8.61 6.72
N LEU A 417 -21.84 -9.38 5.93
CA LEU A 417 -22.13 -9.11 4.53
C LEU A 417 -23.64 -8.99 4.33
N THR A 418 -24.10 -7.89 3.74
CA THR A 418 -25.51 -7.76 3.33
C THR A 418 -25.76 -8.57 2.05
N THR A 419 -27.02 -8.85 1.73
CA THR A 419 -27.42 -9.49 0.45
C THR A 419 -26.82 -8.78 -0.77
N ASN A 420 -26.64 -7.46 -0.71
CA ASN A 420 -26.01 -6.68 -1.77
C ASN A 420 -24.49 -6.88 -1.86
N ASP A 421 -23.81 -7.08 -0.72
CA ASP A 421 -22.39 -7.43 -0.70
C ASP A 421 -22.18 -8.87 -1.22
N VAL A 422 -23.05 -9.83 -0.85
CA VAL A 422 -23.06 -11.19 -1.40
C VAL A 422 -23.31 -11.20 -2.91
N ALA A 423 -24.27 -10.41 -3.39
CA ALA A 423 -24.51 -10.24 -4.84
C ALA A 423 -23.29 -9.61 -5.56
N SER A 424 -22.62 -8.65 -4.91
CA SER A 424 -21.41 -8.02 -5.45
C SER A 424 -20.23 -9.01 -5.53
N LEU A 425 -20.07 -9.87 -4.52
CA LEU A 425 -19.08 -10.97 -4.52
C LEU A 425 -19.37 -11.98 -5.64
N LYS A 426 -20.64 -12.36 -5.86
CA LYS A 426 -21.05 -13.23 -6.99
C LYS A 426 -20.73 -12.58 -8.34
N LYS A 427 -21.11 -11.30 -8.53
CA LYS A 427 -20.77 -10.55 -9.75
C LYS A 427 -19.25 -10.51 -9.98
N ALA A 428 -18.46 -10.26 -8.93
CA ALA A 428 -17.02 -10.15 -9.03
C ALA A 428 -16.37 -11.42 -9.59
N LEU A 429 -16.67 -12.61 -9.04
CA LEU A 429 -16.10 -13.87 -9.53
C LEU A 429 -16.53 -14.17 -10.98
N LEU A 430 -17.79 -13.91 -11.34
CA LEU A 430 -18.28 -14.08 -12.72
C LEU A 430 -17.55 -13.16 -13.72
N ARG A 431 -17.34 -11.89 -13.35
CA ARG A 431 -16.62 -10.91 -14.19
C ARG A 431 -15.12 -11.21 -14.29
N GLY A 432 -14.51 -11.66 -13.19
CA GLY A 432 -13.14 -12.16 -13.17
C GLY A 432 -12.97 -13.35 -14.11
N HIS A 433 -13.89 -14.32 -14.09
CA HIS A 433 -13.89 -15.44 -15.04
C HIS A 433 -13.99 -14.96 -16.50
N GLN A 434 -14.97 -14.13 -16.82
CA GLN A 434 -15.14 -13.60 -18.19
C GLN A 434 -13.88 -12.93 -18.73
N ARG A 435 -13.19 -12.11 -17.91
CA ARG A 435 -11.93 -11.48 -18.34
C ARG A 435 -10.74 -12.43 -18.37
N ALA A 436 -10.65 -13.40 -17.44
CA ALA A 436 -9.61 -14.43 -17.49
C ALA A 436 -9.75 -15.30 -18.75
N ASP A 437 -10.97 -15.69 -19.12
CA ASP A 437 -11.26 -16.47 -20.33
C ASP A 437 -10.97 -15.66 -21.60
N ALA A 438 -11.29 -14.37 -21.62
CA ALA A 438 -10.88 -13.46 -22.70
C ALA A 438 -9.35 -13.39 -22.83
N LEU A 439 -8.59 -13.23 -21.73
CA LEU A 439 -7.13 -13.22 -21.76
C LEU A 439 -6.53 -14.54 -22.27
N LEU A 440 -7.11 -15.69 -21.88
CA LEU A 440 -6.71 -17.00 -22.39
C LEU A 440 -6.98 -17.16 -23.90
N ALA A 441 -8.03 -16.51 -24.41
CA ALA A 441 -8.30 -16.37 -25.84
C ALA A 441 -7.50 -15.24 -26.54
N ASN A 442 -6.57 -14.58 -25.84
CA ASN A 442 -5.81 -13.40 -26.30
C ASN A 442 -6.67 -12.17 -26.67
N GLN A 443 -7.85 -12.03 -26.06
CA GLN A 443 -8.80 -10.93 -26.25
C GLN A 443 -8.82 -9.97 -25.05
N GLN A 444 -9.12 -8.70 -25.30
CA GLN A 444 -9.25 -7.65 -24.26
C GLN A 444 -10.42 -6.70 -24.57
N PRO A 445 -11.69 -7.16 -24.56
CA PRO A 445 -12.84 -6.36 -25.03
C PRO A 445 -13.00 -5.00 -24.34
N TRP A 446 -12.59 -4.89 -23.07
CA TRP A 446 -12.59 -3.64 -22.31
C TRP A 446 -11.70 -2.52 -22.89
N THR A 447 -10.77 -2.81 -23.81
CA THR A 447 -9.94 -1.75 -24.43
C THR A 447 -10.72 -0.93 -25.47
N ALA A 448 -11.72 -1.53 -26.12
CA ALA A 448 -12.56 -0.86 -27.12
C ALA A 448 -13.70 -0.04 -26.48
N ARG A 449 -14.11 -0.40 -25.27
CA ARG A 449 -15.27 0.18 -24.57
C ARG A 449 -15.14 1.70 -24.35
N LYS A 450 -16.24 2.41 -24.61
CA LYS A 450 -16.45 3.83 -24.30
C LYS A 450 -17.33 3.97 -23.05
N GLY A 451 -17.53 5.19 -22.55
CA GLY A 451 -18.21 5.43 -21.28
C GLY A 451 -17.37 4.91 -20.12
N LYS A 452 -18.03 4.42 -19.07
CA LYS A 452 -17.35 3.80 -17.91
C LYS A 452 -16.67 2.49 -18.30
N VAL A 453 -15.42 2.33 -17.86
CA VAL A 453 -14.73 1.03 -17.88
C VAL A 453 -13.78 0.88 -16.69
N LEU A 454 -13.86 -0.28 -16.03
CA LEU A 454 -12.87 -0.71 -15.03
C LEU A 454 -11.59 -1.20 -15.72
N ARG A 455 -10.46 -0.63 -15.31
CA ARG A 455 -9.09 -1.07 -15.63
C ARG A 455 -8.31 -1.33 -14.32
N ALA A 456 -7.09 -1.83 -14.44
CA ALA A 456 -6.17 -2.02 -13.33
C ALA A 456 -4.72 -2.08 -13.84
N TYR A 457 -3.76 -1.97 -12.92
CA TYR A 457 -2.33 -2.23 -13.15
C TYR A 457 -1.75 -3.05 -11.98
N VAL A 458 -0.54 -3.58 -12.13
CA VAL A 458 0.23 -4.15 -11.01
C VAL A 458 1.17 -3.07 -10.48
N SER A 459 1.03 -2.68 -9.20
CA SER A 459 1.85 -1.65 -8.59
C SER A 459 3.28 -2.14 -8.35
N ALA A 460 4.27 -1.31 -8.70
CA ALA A 460 5.68 -1.60 -8.48
C ALA A 460 6.08 -1.58 -6.99
N VAL A 461 5.29 -0.91 -6.12
CA VAL A 461 5.58 -0.77 -4.68
C VAL A 461 5.60 -2.13 -3.97
N ASP A 462 4.59 -2.96 -4.21
CA ASP A 462 4.33 -4.21 -3.50
C ASP A 462 3.95 -5.41 -4.40
N GLY A 463 3.82 -5.20 -5.72
CA GLY A 463 3.39 -6.24 -6.65
C GLY A 463 1.89 -6.56 -6.59
N SER A 464 1.07 -5.71 -5.94
CA SER A 464 -0.38 -5.89 -5.85
C SER A 464 -1.11 -5.27 -7.04
N THR A 465 -2.19 -5.92 -7.47
CA THR A 465 -3.11 -5.37 -8.48
C THR A 465 -3.90 -4.20 -7.89
N GLN A 466 -3.91 -3.03 -8.54
CA GLN A 466 -4.67 -1.85 -8.11
C GLN A 466 -5.67 -1.38 -9.18
N PRO A 467 -6.95 -1.15 -8.84
CA PRO A 467 -7.98 -0.71 -9.79
C PRO A 467 -7.86 0.78 -10.14
N TYR A 468 -8.29 1.11 -11.36
CA TYR A 468 -8.67 2.46 -11.73
C TYR A 468 -9.89 2.45 -12.66
N GLY A 469 -10.75 3.46 -12.52
CA GLY A 469 -11.90 3.67 -13.37
C GLY A 469 -11.57 4.67 -14.47
N LEU A 470 -12.12 4.47 -15.67
CA LEU A 470 -12.10 5.47 -16.73
C LEU A 470 -13.52 5.88 -17.12
N ASN A 471 -13.70 7.13 -17.52
CA ASN A 471 -14.78 7.56 -18.39
C ASN A 471 -14.16 7.98 -19.73
N VAL A 472 -14.32 7.13 -20.76
CA VAL A 472 -13.81 7.38 -22.12
C VAL A 472 -14.92 8.01 -22.97
N PRO A 473 -14.72 9.15 -23.65
CA PRO A 473 -15.80 9.82 -24.35
C PRO A 473 -16.19 9.12 -25.65
N ALA A 474 -17.38 9.44 -26.16
CA ALA A 474 -17.86 8.95 -27.45
C ALA A 474 -16.93 9.33 -28.62
N SER A 475 -16.29 10.50 -28.51
CA SER A 475 -15.36 11.09 -29.47
C SER A 475 -13.99 10.40 -29.57
N TYR A 476 -13.61 9.53 -28.62
CA TYR A 476 -12.26 8.96 -28.59
C TYR A 476 -12.11 7.76 -29.53
N ASP A 477 -11.47 8.00 -30.68
CA ASP A 477 -11.11 6.99 -31.69
C ASP A 477 -9.69 6.41 -31.52
N GLY A 478 -8.81 7.08 -30.77
CA GLY A 478 -7.40 6.75 -30.67
C GLY A 478 -6.56 7.16 -31.89
N SER A 479 -7.05 8.02 -32.79
CA SER A 479 -6.25 8.57 -33.89
C SER A 479 -5.27 9.64 -33.37
N LYS A 480 -5.75 10.56 -32.54
CA LYS A 480 -5.02 11.70 -31.97
C LYS A 480 -4.79 11.56 -30.45
N PRO A 481 -3.80 12.26 -29.88
CA PRO A 481 -3.71 12.47 -28.44
C PRO A 481 -4.94 13.22 -27.91
N MET A 482 -5.42 12.82 -26.73
CA MET A 482 -6.57 13.43 -26.04
C MET A 482 -6.20 13.89 -24.62
N ARG A 483 -6.84 14.95 -24.13
CA ARG A 483 -6.72 15.44 -22.74
C ARG A 483 -7.06 14.34 -21.72
N LEU A 484 -6.38 14.37 -20.57
CA LEU A 484 -6.65 13.49 -19.42
C LEU A 484 -7.03 14.31 -18.19
N ASP A 485 -8.22 14.07 -17.65
CA ASP A 485 -8.65 14.60 -16.36
C ASP A 485 -8.47 13.54 -15.28
N VAL A 486 -7.52 13.74 -14.37
CA VAL A 486 -7.32 12.89 -13.20
C VAL A 486 -8.27 13.38 -12.10
N VAL A 487 -9.23 12.54 -11.73
CA VAL A 487 -10.34 12.84 -10.83
C VAL A 487 -10.19 12.04 -9.54
N LEU A 488 -9.71 12.70 -8.49
CA LEU A 488 -9.52 12.11 -7.16
C LEU A 488 -10.85 12.10 -6.39
N HIS A 489 -11.22 10.94 -5.84
CA HIS A 489 -12.43 10.76 -5.04
C HIS A 489 -12.27 11.27 -3.60
N GLY A 490 -13.41 11.59 -2.98
CA GLY A 490 -13.51 11.95 -1.55
C GLY A 490 -13.30 10.77 -0.59
N SER A 491 -13.36 11.06 0.71
CA SER A 491 -13.11 10.09 1.79
C SER A 491 -14.16 8.96 1.81
N SER A 492 -13.72 7.75 2.18
CA SER A 492 -14.58 6.60 2.44
C SER A 492 -13.94 5.68 3.48
N LYS A 493 -14.72 5.13 4.41
CA LYS A 493 -14.16 4.24 5.45
C LYS A 493 -13.49 3.00 4.81
N PRO A 494 -12.24 2.67 5.17
CA PRO A 494 -11.57 1.45 4.70
C PRO A 494 -12.26 0.23 5.33
N VAL A 495 -12.79 -0.65 4.48
CA VAL A 495 -13.54 -1.86 4.87
C VAL A 495 -13.06 -3.06 4.04
N GLY A 496 -13.62 -4.26 4.24
CA GLY A 496 -13.32 -5.39 3.36
C GLY A 496 -13.76 -5.10 1.93
N MET A 497 -15.01 -4.65 1.77
CA MET A 497 -15.67 -4.41 0.49
C MET A 497 -15.15 -3.22 -0.36
N SER A 498 -14.06 -2.54 0.02
CA SER A 498 -13.66 -1.26 -0.62
C SER A 498 -13.35 -1.38 -2.12
N GLU A 499 -12.56 -2.36 -2.57
CA GLU A 499 -12.29 -2.56 -4.00
C GLU A 499 -13.57 -2.94 -4.75
N LEU A 500 -14.45 -3.77 -4.17
CA LEU A 500 -15.69 -4.18 -4.82
C LEU A 500 -16.68 -3.02 -5.00
N LYS A 501 -16.76 -2.12 -4.00
CA LYS A 501 -17.55 -0.88 -4.06
C LYS A 501 -17.00 0.09 -5.12
N PHE A 502 -15.68 0.15 -5.29
CA PHE A 502 -15.05 0.89 -6.40
C PHE A 502 -15.32 0.24 -7.76
N ILE A 503 -15.12 -1.08 -7.88
CA ILE A 503 -15.37 -1.89 -9.08
C ILE A 503 -16.80 -1.70 -9.57
N ALA A 504 -17.79 -1.76 -8.67
CA ALA A 504 -19.20 -1.58 -9.01
C ALA A 504 -19.54 -0.20 -9.64
N ARG A 505 -18.72 0.83 -9.42
CA ARG A 505 -18.90 2.18 -10.01
C ARG A 505 -18.53 2.24 -11.50
N PHE A 506 -17.63 1.36 -11.97
CA PHE A 506 -17.04 1.40 -13.31
C PHE A 506 -17.18 0.10 -14.13
N ASP A 507 -17.50 -1.03 -13.51
CA ASP A 507 -17.76 -2.30 -14.18
C ASP A 507 -19.22 -2.40 -14.67
N GLU A 508 -19.48 -1.86 -15.85
CA GLU A 508 -20.78 -1.95 -16.55
C GLU A 508 -20.73 -2.96 -17.72
N GLY A 509 -19.90 -4.01 -17.57
CA GLY A 509 -19.60 -4.99 -18.62
C GLY A 509 -18.51 -4.54 -19.60
N ASP A 510 -18.12 -5.43 -20.51
CA ASP A 510 -17.09 -5.16 -21.53
C ASP A 510 -17.68 -4.98 -22.95
N GLU A 511 -19.01 -5.06 -23.09
CA GLU A 511 -19.75 -4.79 -24.33
C GLU A 511 -19.73 -3.30 -24.71
N ALA A 512 -20.33 -2.95 -25.85
CA ALA A 512 -20.59 -1.56 -26.22
C ALA A 512 -21.42 -0.84 -25.14
N ALA A 513 -21.00 0.37 -24.76
CA ALA A 513 -21.70 1.13 -23.74
C ALA A 513 -22.98 1.77 -24.28
N LYS A 514 -24.06 1.75 -23.49
CA LYS A 514 -25.36 2.35 -23.83
C LYS A 514 -25.30 3.87 -23.93
N SER A 515 -24.35 4.48 -23.24
CA SER A 515 -24.00 5.89 -23.35
C SER A 515 -22.52 6.10 -23.01
N ALA A 516 -21.91 7.07 -23.67
CA ALA A 516 -20.58 7.59 -23.37
C ALA A 516 -20.68 9.12 -23.31
N PRO A 517 -19.87 9.81 -22.49
CA PRO A 517 -19.95 11.26 -22.39
C PRO A 517 -19.50 11.93 -23.69
N ASP A 518 -20.19 12.99 -24.08
CA ASP A 518 -19.82 13.84 -25.21
C ASP A 518 -18.92 14.98 -24.72
N VAL A 519 -17.62 14.69 -24.63
CA VAL A 519 -16.56 15.60 -24.17
C VAL A 519 -15.26 15.34 -24.94
N ASP A 520 -14.28 16.23 -24.81
CA ASP A 520 -12.97 16.18 -25.47
C ASP A 520 -11.83 15.61 -24.59
N PHE A 521 -12.18 14.95 -23.47
CA PHE A 521 -11.23 14.39 -22.51
C PHE A 521 -11.63 13.00 -21.99
N ILE A 522 -10.62 12.19 -21.64
CA ILE A 522 -10.80 10.98 -20.83
C ILE A 522 -10.74 11.38 -19.35
N GLU A 523 -11.65 10.90 -18.51
CA GLU A 523 -11.44 10.95 -17.05
C GLU A 523 -10.73 9.68 -16.55
N LEU A 524 -9.76 9.84 -15.66
CA LEU A 524 -9.12 8.80 -14.86
C LEU A 524 -9.50 8.97 -13.39
N HIS A 525 -10.05 7.93 -12.78
CA HIS A 525 -10.38 7.85 -11.36
C HIS A 525 -9.49 6.77 -10.71
N PRO A 526 -8.38 7.10 -10.02
CA PRO A 526 -7.60 6.13 -9.26
C PRO A 526 -8.31 5.71 -7.95
N LEU A 527 -8.00 4.53 -7.40
CA LEU A 527 -8.41 4.17 -6.02
C LEU A 527 -7.43 4.67 -4.94
N GLY A 528 -6.15 4.90 -5.27
CA GLY A 528 -5.18 5.56 -4.37
C GLY A 528 -5.07 4.96 -2.96
N ARG A 529 -5.18 3.63 -2.82
CA ARG A 529 -5.30 2.90 -1.53
C ARG A 529 -6.42 3.39 -0.59
N VAL A 530 -7.57 3.79 -1.13
CA VAL A 530 -8.85 4.08 -0.43
C VAL A 530 -8.85 5.34 0.44
N GLU A 531 -8.09 5.39 1.54
CA GLU A 531 -8.27 6.40 2.61
C GLU A 531 -6.93 6.92 3.16
N ASN A 532 -5.97 7.20 2.28
CA ASN A 532 -4.66 7.77 2.68
C ASN A 532 -4.41 9.21 2.17
N CYS A 533 -5.44 9.87 1.64
CA CYS A 533 -5.36 11.21 1.05
C CYS A 533 -4.35 11.34 -0.12
N TYR A 534 -4.12 10.24 -0.86
CA TYR A 534 -3.17 10.17 -1.98
C TYR A 534 -1.74 10.55 -1.55
N ARG A 535 -1.36 10.13 -0.32
CA ARG A 535 -0.02 10.20 0.25
C ARG A 535 0.63 8.81 0.19
N TRP A 536 1.95 8.71 0.41
CA TRP A 536 2.67 7.42 0.50
C TRP A 536 2.47 6.56 -0.77
N ALA A 537 2.19 5.27 -0.65
CA ALA A 537 1.83 4.42 -1.80
C ALA A 537 0.59 4.95 -2.58
N GLY A 538 -0.30 5.72 -1.95
CA GLY A 538 -1.44 6.36 -2.64
C GLY A 538 -1.05 7.51 -3.58
N GLU A 539 0.10 8.15 -3.36
CA GLU A 539 0.70 9.10 -4.30
C GLU A 539 1.24 8.35 -5.54
N THR A 540 2.01 7.30 -5.29
CA THR A 540 2.58 6.44 -6.33
C THR A 540 1.48 5.81 -7.19
N ASP A 541 0.40 5.31 -6.57
CA ASP A 541 -0.78 4.78 -7.25
C ASP A 541 -1.41 5.74 -8.28
N VAL A 542 -1.42 7.05 -8.00
CA VAL A 542 -1.98 8.06 -8.92
C VAL A 542 -1.09 8.19 -10.15
N PHE A 543 0.23 8.25 -9.97
CA PHE A 543 1.17 8.32 -11.08
C PHE A 543 1.26 7.00 -11.86
N GLU A 544 1.23 5.84 -11.19
CA GLU A 544 1.15 4.53 -11.85
C GLU A 544 -0.13 4.39 -12.68
N ALA A 545 -1.27 4.89 -12.18
CA ALA A 545 -2.51 4.95 -12.94
C ALA A 545 -2.42 5.89 -14.16
N ILE A 546 -1.81 7.08 -14.03
CA ILE A 546 -1.58 7.99 -15.16
C ILE A 546 -0.69 7.32 -16.23
N GLU A 547 0.39 6.64 -15.83
CA GLU A 547 1.23 5.92 -16.80
C GLU A 547 0.50 4.70 -17.39
N ALA A 548 -0.36 4.01 -16.63
CA ALA A 548 -1.21 2.93 -17.16
C ALA A 548 -2.20 3.44 -18.22
N VAL A 549 -2.79 4.62 -18.03
CA VAL A 549 -3.60 5.27 -19.07
C VAL A 549 -2.74 5.65 -20.27
N CYS A 550 -1.59 6.31 -20.06
CA CYS A 550 -0.69 6.69 -21.16
C CYS A 550 -0.12 5.49 -21.94
N ARG A 551 -0.02 4.29 -21.35
CA ARG A 551 0.33 3.04 -22.04
C ARG A 551 -0.81 2.51 -22.93
N ASN A 552 -2.05 2.73 -22.52
CA ASN A 552 -3.24 2.09 -23.11
C ASN A 552 -4.07 3.03 -23.99
N TYR A 553 -3.87 4.34 -23.91
CA TYR A 553 -4.60 5.39 -24.60
C TYR A 553 -3.61 6.48 -25.08
N LYS A 554 -3.84 7.06 -26.26
CA LYS A 554 -3.09 8.23 -26.72
C LYS A 554 -3.51 9.44 -25.89
N ILE A 555 -2.74 9.74 -24.85
CA ILE A 555 -2.93 10.92 -24.01
C ILE A 555 -2.01 12.06 -24.48
N ASP A 556 -2.57 13.26 -24.54
CA ASP A 556 -1.81 14.50 -24.64
C ASP A 556 -1.20 14.81 -23.25
N ARG A 557 0.11 14.59 -23.13
CA ARG A 557 0.83 14.72 -21.85
C ARG A 557 0.99 16.19 -21.41
N ASP A 558 0.76 17.14 -22.32
CA ASP A 558 0.77 18.58 -22.04
C ASP A 558 -0.63 19.09 -21.65
N ARG A 559 -1.63 18.21 -21.66
CA ARG A 559 -3.03 18.46 -21.26
C ARG A 559 -3.53 17.42 -20.23
N ILE A 560 -2.75 17.22 -19.17
CA ILE A 560 -3.19 16.47 -17.98
C ILE A 560 -3.68 17.47 -16.92
N VAL A 561 -4.92 17.32 -16.45
CA VAL A 561 -5.53 18.11 -15.37
C VAL A 561 -5.62 17.25 -14.11
N LEU A 562 -5.45 17.85 -12.93
CA LEU A 562 -5.75 17.19 -11.65
C LEU A 562 -6.91 17.90 -10.95
N ARG A 563 -7.97 17.16 -10.60
CA ARG A 563 -9.11 17.69 -9.84
C ARG A 563 -9.65 16.66 -8.88
N GLY A 564 -10.47 17.09 -7.93
CA GLY A 564 -11.08 16.20 -6.96
C GLY A 564 -11.89 16.94 -5.92
N MET A 565 -12.61 16.18 -5.10
CA MET A 565 -13.52 16.71 -4.06
C MET A 565 -13.18 16.16 -2.69
N SER A 566 -13.32 16.96 -1.62
CA SER A 566 -13.10 16.50 -0.23
C SER A 566 -11.64 16.01 -0.06
N MET A 567 -11.41 14.78 0.41
CA MET A 567 -10.08 14.13 0.37
C MET A 567 -9.41 14.20 -1.02
N GLY A 568 -10.16 14.12 -2.11
CA GLY A 568 -9.63 14.29 -3.46
C GLY A 568 -9.23 15.72 -3.81
N ALA A 569 -9.81 16.73 -3.15
CA ALA A 569 -9.38 18.11 -3.26
C ALA A 569 -8.11 18.35 -2.42
N SER A 570 -8.01 17.75 -1.25
CA SER A 570 -6.77 17.71 -0.46
C SER A 570 -5.63 17.02 -1.23
N GLY A 571 -5.91 15.89 -1.88
CA GLY A 571 -4.97 15.22 -2.80
C GLY A 571 -4.63 16.06 -4.03
N THR A 572 -5.57 16.85 -4.55
CA THR A 572 -5.33 17.80 -5.65
C THR A 572 -4.37 18.91 -5.23
N TRP A 573 -4.53 19.47 -4.03
CA TRP A 573 -3.57 20.43 -3.47
C TRP A 573 -2.21 19.79 -3.18
N HIS A 574 -2.19 18.60 -2.55
CA HIS A 574 -0.97 17.86 -2.19
C HIS A 574 -0.14 17.56 -3.44
N LEU A 575 -0.66 16.75 -4.36
CA LEU A 575 0.06 16.34 -5.56
C LEU A 575 0.30 17.51 -6.53
N GLY A 576 -0.69 18.39 -6.68
CA GLY A 576 -0.64 19.49 -7.64
C GLY A 576 0.42 20.54 -7.30
N LEU A 577 0.50 20.99 -6.04
CA LEU A 577 1.49 21.98 -5.62
C LEU A 577 2.90 21.38 -5.46
N LYS A 578 3.01 20.07 -5.21
CA LYS A 578 4.31 19.38 -5.07
C LYS A 578 4.90 18.95 -6.40
N HIS A 579 4.07 18.67 -7.41
CA HIS A 579 4.46 18.33 -8.78
C HIS A 579 3.91 19.34 -9.82
N PRO A 580 4.19 20.66 -9.68
CA PRO A 580 3.47 21.70 -10.42
C PRO A 580 3.66 21.62 -11.94
N SER A 581 4.74 21.04 -12.44
CA SER A 581 4.98 20.85 -13.88
C SER A 581 4.49 19.49 -14.41
N ARG A 582 3.63 18.77 -13.69
CA ARG A 582 2.97 17.53 -14.16
C ARG A 582 1.52 17.76 -14.63
N PHE A 583 0.94 18.94 -14.36
CA PHE A 583 -0.46 19.24 -14.61
C PHE A 583 -0.64 20.64 -15.22
N VAL A 584 -1.53 20.78 -16.20
CA VAL A 584 -1.80 22.08 -16.87
C VAL A 584 -2.71 23.00 -16.03
N ALA A 585 -3.52 22.42 -15.14
CA ALA A 585 -4.37 23.12 -14.18
C ALA A 585 -4.79 22.21 -13.02
N LEU A 586 -5.12 22.82 -11.87
CA LEU A 586 -5.69 22.14 -10.70
C LEU A 586 -7.15 22.57 -10.47
N GLY A 587 -8.03 21.62 -10.16
CA GLY A 587 -9.43 21.85 -9.80
C GLY A 587 -9.82 21.26 -8.44
N PRO A 588 -9.31 21.78 -7.31
CA PRO A 588 -9.70 21.33 -5.98
C PRO A 588 -11.09 21.87 -5.60
N TYR A 589 -11.97 20.98 -5.09
CA TYR A 589 -13.32 21.31 -4.63
C TYR A 589 -13.52 20.89 -3.15
N CYS A 590 -13.61 21.86 -2.22
CA CYS A 590 -13.81 21.62 -0.78
C CYS A 590 -12.76 20.71 -0.08
N GLY A 591 -11.47 21.01 -0.23
CA GLY A 591 -10.37 20.22 0.38
C GLY A 591 -9.72 20.86 1.62
N TYR A 592 -9.17 20.03 2.50
CA TYR A 592 -8.27 20.48 3.58
C TYR A 592 -6.84 20.66 3.07
N VAL A 593 -6.06 21.54 3.72
CA VAL A 593 -4.73 21.96 3.23
C VAL A 593 -3.63 22.02 4.29
N ASP A 594 -4.01 21.87 5.55
CA ASP A 594 -3.12 21.87 6.72
C ASP A 594 -3.58 20.78 7.72
N THR A 595 -2.69 20.31 8.59
CA THR A 595 -2.97 19.21 9.52
C THR A 595 -3.50 19.72 10.87
N HIS A 596 -2.91 20.78 11.43
CA HIS A 596 -3.27 21.31 12.75
C HIS A 596 -4.65 21.96 12.79
N ARG A 597 -4.87 23.04 12.03
CA ARG A 597 -6.11 23.83 12.07
C ARG A 597 -7.28 23.03 11.51
N PHE A 598 -7.04 22.16 10.52
CA PHE A 598 -8.08 21.23 10.06
C PHE A 598 -8.57 20.30 11.18
N SER A 599 -7.69 19.85 12.08
CA SER A 599 -8.07 19.02 13.22
C SER A 599 -8.92 19.76 14.27
N GLU A 600 -8.94 21.11 14.22
CA GLU A 600 -9.77 21.96 15.09
C GLU A 600 -11.19 22.18 14.54
N THR A 601 -11.48 21.76 13.30
CA THR A 601 -12.82 21.82 12.69
C THR A 601 -13.88 21.26 13.65
N PRO A 602 -15.02 21.94 13.89
CA PRO A 602 -15.97 21.62 14.96
C PRO A 602 -16.89 20.41 14.64
N ILE A 603 -16.30 19.31 14.17
CA ILE A 603 -16.96 18.02 13.94
C ILE A 603 -16.69 17.13 15.16
N ALA A 604 -17.73 16.70 15.85
CA ALA A 604 -17.63 16.03 17.16
C ALA A 604 -16.83 14.69 17.16
N SER A 605 -16.59 14.10 15.99
CA SER A 605 -15.78 12.89 15.84
C SER A 605 -14.30 13.14 15.51
N PHE A 606 -13.90 14.38 15.15
CA PHE A 606 -12.53 14.69 14.76
C PHE A 606 -11.57 14.61 15.95
N ILE A 607 -10.40 13.99 15.71
CA ILE A 607 -9.29 13.96 16.67
C ILE A 607 -8.46 15.22 16.46
N ARG A 608 -8.43 16.11 17.47
CA ARG A 608 -7.52 17.26 17.51
C ARG A 608 -6.07 16.76 17.62
N VAL A 609 -5.18 17.32 16.81
CA VAL A 609 -3.77 16.91 16.77
C VAL A 609 -3.01 17.43 18.00
N GLY A 610 -3.17 18.72 18.32
CA GLY A 610 -2.48 19.37 19.44
C GLY A 610 -0.95 19.48 19.22
N PRO A 611 -0.19 20.03 20.18
CA PRO A 611 1.26 20.20 20.04
C PRO A 611 1.97 18.86 19.86
N LEU A 612 2.81 18.75 18.83
CA LEU A 612 3.57 17.54 18.53
C LEU A 612 5.04 17.66 18.98
N PRO A 613 5.77 16.53 19.09
CA PRO A 613 7.23 16.56 19.22
C PRO A 613 7.88 17.31 18.04
N PRO A 614 8.99 18.07 18.24
CA PRO A 614 9.59 18.90 17.18
C PRO A 614 9.94 18.16 15.88
N HIS A 615 10.29 16.87 15.95
CA HIS A 615 10.56 16.07 14.75
C HIS A 615 9.28 15.70 13.97
N GLN A 616 8.11 15.60 14.63
CA GLN A 616 6.83 15.40 13.97
C GLN A 616 6.29 16.71 13.37
N GLU A 617 6.42 17.84 14.09
CA GLU A 617 6.09 19.18 13.56
C GLU A 617 6.85 19.44 12.24
N ARG A 618 8.17 19.25 12.27
CA ARG A 618 9.04 19.35 11.09
C ARG A 618 8.66 18.37 9.98
N GLY A 619 8.07 17.22 10.32
CA GLY A 619 7.56 16.24 9.35
C GLY A 619 6.30 16.70 8.61
N LEU A 620 5.50 17.61 9.17
CA LEU A 620 4.28 18.13 8.53
C LEU A 620 4.58 18.92 7.25
N HIS A 621 5.75 19.58 7.15
CA HIS A 621 6.21 20.30 5.96
C HIS A 621 6.39 19.41 4.70
N MET A 622 6.36 18.08 4.84
CA MET A 622 6.32 17.16 3.69
C MET A 622 4.90 16.93 3.15
N LEU A 623 3.86 17.30 3.90
CA LEU A 623 2.48 16.87 3.66
C LEU A 623 1.50 18.05 3.54
N ASP A 624 1.61 19.04 4.42
CA ASP A 624 0.75 20.21 4.41
C ASP A 624 0.96 21.00 3.11
N SER A 625 -0.13 21.50 2.55
CA SER A 625 -0.15 22.07 1.19
C SER A 625 -0.03 23.59 1.21
N ILE A 626 -0.37 24.23 2.35
CA ILE A 626 -0.11 25.66 2.58
C ILE A 626 1.38 26.00 2.42
N ASP A 627 2.28 25.10 2.79
CA ASP A 627 3.74 25.26 2.73
C ASP A 627 4.30 25.25 1.29
N TYR A 628 3.47 24.89 0.31
CA TYR A 628 3.78 24.85 -1.13
C TYR A 628 2.95 25.88 -1.92
N ALA A 629 2.22 26.78 -1.25
CA ALA A 629 1.31 27.73 -1.90
C ALA A 629 1.97 28.60 -2.99
N ALA A 630 3.28 28.90 -2.86
CA ALA A 630 4.06 29.60 -3.89
C ALA A 630 4.04 28.90 -5.27
N ASN A 631 3.93 27.57 -5.30
CA ASN A 631 3.93 26.78 -6.53
C ASN A 631 2.63 26.95 -7.33
N ALA A 632 1.57 27.53 -6.74
CA ALA A 632 0.37 27.96 -7.47
C ALA A 632 0.65 29.15 -8.43
N GLY A 633 1.82 29.79 -8.34
CA GLY A 633 2.31 30.71 -9.37
C GLY A 633 2.86 29.99 -10.62
N VAL A 634 3.21 28.71 -10.50
CA VAL A 634 3.62 27.84 -11.61
C VAL A 634 2.40 27.14 -12.21
N VAL A 635 1.64 26.42 -11.39
CA VAL A 635 0.44 25.68 -11.82
C VAL A 635 -0.85 26.42 -11.43
N PRO A 636 -1.76 26.73 -12.37
CA PRO A 636 -2.96 27.49 -12.07
C PRO A 636 -3.97 26.63 -11.29
N ALA A 637 -4.35 27.10 -10.10
CA ALA A 637 -5.34 26.45 -9.24
C ALA A 637 -6.68 27.19 -9.27
N ILE A 638 -7.71 26.52 -9.80
CA ILE A 638 -9.09 27.02 -9.88
C ILE A 638 -9.87 26.41 -8.72
N ALA A 639 -9.74 26.99 -7.53
CA ALA A 639 -10.30 26.45 -6.30
C ALA A 639 -11.79 26.76 -6.15
N ALA A 640 -12.58 25.77 -5.71
CA ALA A 640 -14.01 25.90 -5.51
C ALA A 640 -14.46 25.40 -4.12
N ILE A 641 -15.47 26.05 -3.54
CA ILE A 641 -16.10 25.64 -2.27
C ILE A 641 -17.55 26.11 -2.15
N GLY A 642 -18.36 25.46 -1.33
CA GLY A 642 -19.66 25.98 -0.90
C GLY A 642 -19.54 26.93 0.31
N ASP A 643 -20.31 28.01 0.35
CA ASP A 643 -20.26 28.98 1.47
C ASP A 643 -20.81 28.46 2.80
N LYS A 644 -21.48 27.29 2.80
CA LYS A 644 -21.94 26.53 3.97
C LYS A 644 -21.17 25.22 4.16
N ASP A 645 -20.03 25.05 3.49
CA ASP A 645 -19.19 23.87 3.69
C ASP A 645 -18.57 23.87 5.10
N VAL A 646 -18.60 22.72 5.77
CA VAL A 646 -17.99 22.53 7.09
C VAL A 646 -16.46 22.72 7.09
N PHE A 647 -15.82 22.61 5.93
CA PHE A 647 -14.39 22.83 5.71
C PHE A 647 -14.05 24.20 5.11
N PHE A 648 -15.00 25.16 5.09
CA PHE A 648 -14.79 26.49 4.48
C PHE A 648 -13.51 27.19 4.96
N GLN A 649 -13.13 27.02 6.23
CA GLN A 649 -11.90 27.62 6.77
C GLN A 649 -10.61 27.10 6.12
N SER A 650 -10.52 25.84 5.69
CA SER A 650 -9.33 25.35 4.98
C SER A 650 -9.12 26.06 3.64
N HIS A 651 -10.20 26.43 2.96
CA HIS A 651 -10.14 27.22 1.72
C HIS A 651 -9.76 28.68 1.99
N VAL A 652 -10.16 29.24 3.15
CA VAL A 652 -9.64 30.52 3.65
C VAL A 652 -8.14 30.42 3.97
N HIS A 653 -7.67 29.35 4.63
CA HIS A 653 -6.25 29.15 4.94
C HIS A 653 -5.38 29.06 3.67
N MET A 654 -5.85 28.39 2.62
CA MET A 654 -5.14 28.36 1.33
C MET A 654 -5.12 29.74 0.67
N LYS A 655 -6.23 30.50 0.72
CA LYS A 655 -6.28 31.89 0.26
C LYS A 655 -5.28 32.77 1.01
N GLU A 656 -5.18 32.63 2.34
CA GLU A 656 -4.17 33.32 3.17
C GLU A 656 -2.74 32.92 2.81
N ALA A 657 -2.48 31.63 2.60
CA ALA A 657 -1.17 31.12 2.22
C ALA A 657 -0.74 31.66 0.84
N MET A 658 -1.61 31.59 -0.17
CA MET A 658 -1.35 32.17 -1.49
C MET A 658 -1.14 33.69 -1.40
N ALA A 659 -1.93 34.42 -0.61
CA ALA A 659 -1.78 35.86 -0.45
C ALA A 659 -0.43 36.27 0.19
N LYS A 660 0.06 35.50 1.18
CA LYS A 660 1.42 35.68 1.76
C LYS A 660 2.53 35.48 0.72
N GLU A 661 2.28 34.67 -0.30
CA GLU A 661 3.20 34.40 -1.41
C GLU A 661 3.07 35.40 -2.57
N GLY A 662 2.23 36.43 -2.43
CA GLY A 662 1.95 37.42 -3.48
C GLY A 662 0.98 36.93 -4.56
N LEU A 663 0.29 35.81 -4.35
CA LEU A 663 -0.59 35.17 -5.32
C LEU A 663 -2.07 35.40 -5.01
N GLN A 664 -2.88 35.63 -6.04
CA GLN A 664 -4.34 35.67 -5.92
C GLN A 664 -4.93 34.29 -6.21
N MET A 665 -5.62 33.70 -5.23
CA MET A 665 -6.34 32.44 -5.45
C MET A 665 -7.58 32.68 -6.31
N VAL A 666 -7.74 31.91 -7.39
CA VAL A 666 -9.00 31.86 -8.13
C VAL A 666 -10.04 31.18 -7.24
N ASN A 667 -10.93 31.98 -6.68
CA ASN A 667 -11.79 31.63 -5.56
C ASN A 667 -13.26 31.57 -6.00
N LEU A 668 -13.73 30.39 -6.37
CA LEU A 668 -15.13 30.16 -6.75
C LEU A 668 -15.93 29.73 -5.50
N ILE A 669 -16.87 30.57 -5.05
CA ILE A 669 -17.72 30.27 -3.90
C ILE A 669 -19.16 30.04 -4.39
N SER A 670 -19.70 28.86 -4.12
CA SER A 670 -21.08 28.49 -4.42
C SER A 670 -22.01 28.93 -3.28
N PRO A 671 -22.98 29.83 -3.51
CA PRO A 671 -23.91 30.29 -2.47
C PRO A 671 -24.87 29.19 -1.99
N GLY A 672 -25.26 29.25 -0.71
CA GLY A 672 -26.18 28.30 -0.07
C GLY A 672 -25.68 26.85 0.00
N THR A 673 -24.42 26.59 -0.34
CA THR A 673 -23.94 25.24 -0.70
C THR A 673 -23.11 24.62 0.44
N GLY A 674 -23.49 23.41 0.86
CA GLY A 674 -22.75 22.62 1.85
C GLY A 674 -21.61 21.80 1.25
N HIS A 675 -21.26 20.67 1.88
CA HIS A 675 -20.19 19.77 1.41
C HIS A 675 -20.60 18.91 0.20
N THR A 676 -20.82 19.58 -0.94
CA THR A 676 -21.21 18.99 -2.24
C THR A 676 -20.63 19.81 -3.40
N ILE A 677 -20.52 19.19 -4.57
CA ILE A 677 -20.24 19.91 -5.82
C ILE A 677 -21.54 20.57 -6.30
N ASP A 678 -21.53 21.89 -6.47
CA ASP A 678 -22.60 22.60 -7.18
C ASP A 678 -22.36 22.54 -8.70
N PRO A 679 -23.34 22.10 -9.51
CA PRO A 679 -23.22 22.07 -10.95
C PRO A 679 -22.92 23.42 -11.62
N VAL A 680 -23.33 24.57 -11.06
CA VAL A 680 -23.06 25.89 -11.68
C VAL A 680 -21.59 26.26 -11.52
N THR A 681 -21.11 26.23 -10.28
CA THR A 681 -19.75 26.53 -9.85
C THR A 681 -18.75 25.55 -10.47
N HIS A 682 -19.10 24.26 -10.58
CA HIS A 682 -18.28 23.26 -11.27
C HIS A 682 -18.19 23.51 -12.79
N ARG A 683 -19.26 23.97 -13.45
CA ARG A 683 -19.18 24.37 -14.87
C ARG A 683 -18.22 25.56 -15.05
N GLU A 684 -18.25 26.55 -14.17
CA GLU A 684 -17.32 27.68 -14.22
C GLU A 684 -15.86 27.27 -13.91
N GLN A 685 -15.66 26.36 -12.95
CA GLN A 685 -14.35 25.75 -12.67
C GLN A 685 -13.80 25.05 -13.92
N MET A 686 -14.60 24.19 -14.54
CA MET A 686 -14.22 23.46 -15.75
C MET A 686 -14.00 24.37 -16.97
N ARG A 687 -14.77 25.48 -17.08
CA ARG A 687 -14.57 26.50 -18.12
C ARG A 687 -13.19 27.16 -18.01
N ARG A 688 -12.79 27.59 -16.80
CA ARG A 688 -11.46 28.18 -16.54
C ARG A 688 -10.32 27.17 -16.72
N ILE A 689 -10.51 25.92 -16.30
CA ILE A 689 -9.57 24.83 -16.60
C ILE A 689 -9.38 24.69 -18.11
N GLY A 690 -10.45 24.81 -18.90
CA GLY A 690 -10.43 24.86 -20.37
C GLY A 690 -9.50 25.94 -20.95
N GLU A 691 -9.48 27.14 -20.36
CA GLU A 691 -8.62 28.26 -20.80
C GLU A 691 -7.11 27.98 -20.64
N HIS A 692 -6.73 27.07 -19.74
CA HIS A 692 -5.36 26.62 -19.54
C HIS A 692 -5.06 25.39 -20.40
N VAL A 693 -5.98 24.42 -20.43
CA VAL A 693 -5.95 23.24 -21.33
C VAL A 693 -5.74 23.62 -22.79
N ALA A 694 -6.40 24.67 -23.28
CA ALA A 694 -6.27 25.13 -24.66
C ALA A 694 -4.80 25.46 -25.02
N LYS A 695 -4.07 26.06 -24.07
CA LYS A 695 -2.66 26.49 -24.21
C LYS A 695 -1.68 25.32 -24.04
N GLY A 696 -1.98 24.37 -23.16
CA GLY A 696 -1.08 23.27 -22.80
C GLY A 696 0.04 23.70 -21.82
N LEU A 697 0.90 22.75 -21.45
CA LEU A 697 2.08 22.99 -20.61
C LEU A 697 3.19 23.75 -21.38
N ASP A 698 3.65 24.85 -20.82
CA ASP A 698 4.85 25.55 -21.29
C ASP A 698 6.12 24.92 -20.69
N HIS A 699 6.80 24.09 -21.47
CA HIS A 699 8.09 23.49 -21.10
C HIS A 699 9.28 24.45 -21.19
N ALA A 700 9.12 25.61 -21.85
CA ALA A 700 10.15 26.62 -22.04
C ALA A 700 9.94 27.86 -21.14
N ARG A 701 9.03 27.77 -20.17
CA ARG A 701 8.57 28.87 -19.31
C ARG A 701 9.71 29.73 -18.78
N LYS A 702 9.68 31.02 -19.15
CA LYS A 702 10.77 31.98 -18.86
C LYS A 702 10.96 32.34 -17.40
N GLU A 703 9.93 32.21 -16.55
CA GLU A 703 10.03 32.57 -15.13
C GLU A 703 9.45 31.48 -14.23
N LEU A 704 10.28 30.98 -13.31
CA LEU A 704 9.96 29.96 -12.33
C LEU A 704 10.27 30.46 -10.91
N ARG A 705 9.30 30.29 -10.02
CA ARG A 705 9.48 30.32 -8.56
C ARG A 705 9.03 28.97 -8.05
N PHE A 706 9.93 28.21 -7.43
CA PHE A 706 9.65 26.85 -6.96
C PHE A 706 10.10 26.68 -5.51
N VAL A 707 9.17 26.19 -4.69
CA VAL A 707 9.34 25.90 -3.27
C VAL A 707 9.21 24.40 -3.03
N THR A 708 10.09 23.86 -2.21
CA THR A 708 9.95 22.50 -1.66
C THR A 708 10.56 22.42 -0.27
N TRP A 709 10.23 21.37 0.47
CA TRP A 709 10.80 21.07 1.78
C TRP A 709 11.50 19.71 1.79
N THR A 710 11.53 18.98 0.67
CA THR A 710 12.22 17.69 0.54
C THR A 710 12.57 17.36 -0.91
N LEU A 711 13.70 16.66 -1.14
CA LEU A 711 14.10 16.17 -2.45
C LEU A 711 13.20 15.06 -3.00
N LYS A 712 12.17 14.61 -2.26
CA LYS A 712 11.04 13.84 -2.82
C LYS A 712 10.31 14.62 -3.92
N TYR A 713 10.19 15.95 -3.76
CA TYR A 713 9.52 16.84 -4.70
C TYR A 713 10.54 17.86 -5.24
N ASN A 714 11.39 17.42 -6.17
CA ASN A 714 12.59 18.15 -6.57
C ASN A 714 12.53 18.85 -7.94
N ARG A 715 11.51 18.60 -8.77
CA ARG A 715 11.52 19.01 -10.19
C ARG A 715 10.36 19.93 -10.57
N CYS A 716 10.68 21.02 -11.27
CA CYS A 716 9.73 22.01 -11.75
C CYS A 716 10.15 22.49 -13.14
N HIS A 717 9.44 22.03 -14.18
CA HIS A 717 9.76 22.22 -15.60
C HIS A 717 11.23 21.85 -15.90
N TRP A 718 12.06 22.86 -16.20
CA TRP A 718 13.48 22.71 -16.52
C TRP A 718 14.42 22.83 -15.30
N LEU A 719 13.91 23.05 -14.09
CA LEU A 719 14.67 23.00 -12.84
C LEU A 719 14.58 21.63 -12.17
N GLU A 720 15.70 21.12 -11.68
CA GLU A 720 15.82 19.93 -10.84
C GLU A 720 16.72 20.23 -9.63
N LEU A 721 16.20 20.16 -8.42
CA LEU A 721 16.99 20.27 -7.20
C LEU A 721 17.68 18.94 -6.89
N LEU A 722 18.93 18.98 -6.42
CA LEU A 722 19.79 17.79 -6.26
C LEU A 722 20.31 17.61 -4.84
N ALA A 723 20.57 18.70 -4.12
CA ALA A 723 20.93 18.71 -2.71
C ALA A 723 20.42 20.00 -2.03
N LEU A 724 19.94 19.87 -0.79
CA LEU A 724 19.50 21.00 0.04
C LEU A 724 20.62 21.44 1.00
N GLY A 725 20.38 22.48 1.79
CA GLY A 725 21.18 22.75 2.99
C GLY A 725 20.71 21.89 4.17
N GLU A 726 19.40 21.72 4.30
CA GLU A 726 18.73 20.93 5.34
C GLU A 726 17.33 20.50 4.89
N HIS A 727 17.00 19.21 4.98
CA HIS A 727 15.65 18.70 4.71
C HIS A 727 14.62 19.19 5.72
N TYR A 728 13.38 19.40 5.25
CA TYR A 728 12.25 19.95 6.01
C TYR A 728 12.46 21.38 6.53
N GLU A 729 13.43 22.09 5.95
CA GLU A 729 13.52 23.55 5.96
C GLU A 729 13.18 24.08 4.56
N ARG A 730 12.57 25.28 4.48
CA ARG A 730 12.05 25.79 3.20
C ARG A 730 13.15 26.06 2.18
N ALA A 731 13.24 25.20 1.17
CA ALA A 731 14.04 25.41 -0.03
C ALA A 731 13.24 26.19 -1.08
N GLU A 732 13.86 27.21 -1.68
CA GLU A 732 13.20 28.10 -2.63
C GLU A 732 14.18 28.58 -3.68
N ILE A 733 13.82 28.38 -4.95
CA ILE A 733 14.56 28.83 -6.12
C ILE A 733 13.70 29.78 -6.96
N ILE A 734 14.29 30.91 -7.37
CA ILE A 734 13.69 31.85 -8.33
C ILE A 734 14.65 31.97 -9.51
N ALA A 735 14.15 31.68 -10.71
CA ALA A 735 14.94 31.69 -11.94
C ALA A 735 14.18 32.35 -13.09
N LYS A 736 14.90 33.14 -13.91
CA LYS A 736 14.42 33.79 -15.12
C LYS A 736 15.33 33.47 -16.30
N ALA A 737 14.74 33.30 -17.48
CA ALA A 737 15.45 33.08 -18.74
C ALA A 737 15.12 34.20 -19.73
N ALA A 738 16.15 34.89 -20.20
CA ALA A 738 16.05 35.98 -21.15
C ALA A 738 16.28 35.50 -22.60
N ASP A 739 15.76 36.26 -23.57
CA ASP A 739 15.83 35.93 -25.00
C ASP A 739 17.23 35.97 -25.61
N ASP A 740 18.22 36.57 -24.92
CA ASP A 740 19.64 36.53 -25.29
C ASP A 740 20.35 35.21 -24.90
N GLY A 741 19.68 34.36 -24.12
CA GLY A 741 20.21 33.10 -23.59
C GLY A 741 20.87 33.19 -22.21
N LEU A 742 20.72 34.30 -21.49
CA LEU A 742 21.02 34.37 -20.05
C LEU A 742 19.94 33.64 -19.24
N VAL A 743 20.36 32.78 -18.32
CA VAL A 743 19.51 32.30 -17.21
C VAL A 743 20.02 32.89 -15.90
N GLU A 744 19.18 33.72 -15.27
CA GLU A 744 19.44 34.32 -13.97
C GLU A 744 18.69 33.55 -12.87
N VAL A 745 19.41 32.97 -11.91
CA VAL A 745 18.87 32.40 -10.69
C VAL A 745 19.07 33.43 -9.57
N SER A 746 18.09 34.31 -9.37
CA SER A 746 18.19 35.44 -8.43
C SER A 746 18.10 35.02 -6.96
N LEU A 747 17.47 33.87 -6.67
CA LEU A 747 17.41 33.27 -5.33
C LEU A 747 17.63 31.76 -5.40
N ALA A 748 18.43 31.24 -4.47
CA ALA A 748 18.59 29.81 -4.18
C ALA A 748 18.71 29.59 -2.66
N LYS A 749 17.58 29.69 -1.94
CA LYS A 749 17.51 29.50 -0.48
C LYS A 749 17.50 28.01 -0.14
N ASN A 750 18.31 27.60 0.85
CA ASN A 750 18.40 26.23 1.35
C ASN A 750 18.68 25.17 0.25
N ILE A 751 19.43 25.56 -0.79
CA ILE A 751 19.81 24.70 -1.92
C ILE A 751 21.32 24.73 -2.04
N THR A 752 21.96 23.56 -2.10
CA THR A 752 23.41 23.41 -2.25
C THR A 752 23.80 22.85 -3.61
N GLN A 753 22.89 22.15 -4.31
CA GLN A 753 23.08 21.70 -5.68
C GLN A 753 21.76 21.63 -6.45
N PHE A 754 21.77 22.06 -7.71
CA PHE A 754 20.64 21.96 -8.64
C PHE A 754 21.11 21.80 -10.09
N ALA A 755 20.20 21.46 -10.99
CA ALA A 755 20.43 21.37 -12.43
C ALA A 755 19.42 22.17 -13.25
N ILE A 756 19.89 22.73 -14.35
CA ILE A 756 19.09 23.36 -15.40
C ILE A 756 19.05 22.42 -16.61
N HIS A 757 17.85 22.03 -17.02
CA HIS A 757 17.58 21.12 -18.13
C HIS A 757 17.33 21.88 -19.45
N PRO A 758 17.58 21.26 -20.62
CA PRO A 758 17.07 21.76 -21.89
C PRO A 758 15.54 21.96 -21.85
N PRO A 759 14.98 22.96 -22.55
CA PRO A 759 15.62 23.80 -23.57
C PRO A 759 16.52 24.92 -23.02
N MET A 760 16.54 25.17 -21.70
CA MET A 760 17.41 26.18 -21.11
C MET A 760 18.89 25.82 -21.26
N LEU A 761 19.73 26.86 -21.36
CA LEU A 761 21.18 26.75 -21.61
C LEU A 761 21.56 25.85 -22.81
N ALA A 762 20.70 25.74 -23.82
CA ALA A 762 21.00 25.00 -25.06
C ALA A 762 21.97 25.76 -26.00
N SER A 763 21.94 27.10 -26.00
CA SER A 763 22.83 27.92 -26.84
C SER A 763 24.30 27.80 -26.41
N ARG A 764 25.20 27.93 -27.39
CA ARG A 764 26.66 27.99 -27.17
C ARG A 764 27.12 29.36 -26.62
N SER A 765 26.26 30.37 -26.72
CA SER A 765 26.44 31.71 -26.11
C SER A 765 25.69 31.85 -24.78
N ALA A 766 25.01 30.80 -24.30
CA ALA A 766 24.20 30.88 -23.10
C ALA A 766 25.04 31.27 -21.88
N LYS A 767 24.48 32.14 -21.05
CA LYS A 767 25.09 32.61 -19.81
C LYS A 767 24.27 32.15 -18.62
N VAL A 768 24.89 32.10 -17.45
CA VAL A 768 24.20 31.82 -16.20
C VAL A 768 24.73 32.70 -15.07
N SER A 769 23.81 33.34 -14.36
CA SER A 769 24.07 34.12 -13.14
C SER A 769 23.34 33.45 -11.99
N ILE A 770 23.98 33.30 -10.83
CA ILE A 770 23.39 32.65 -9.64
C ILE A 770 23.69 33.52 -8.42
N ALA A 771 22.65 34.04 -7.78
CA ALA A 771 22.74 35.03 -6.70
C ALA A 771 23.65 36.24 -7.03
N GLY A 772 23.57 36.72 -8.29
CA GLY A 772 24.41 37.82 -8.80
C GLY A 772 25.83 37.43 -9.24
N GLN A 773 26.23 36.18 -9.08
CA GLN A 773 27.52 35.67 -9.53
C GLN A 773 27.41 35.05 -10.93
N GLU A 774 28.11 35.59 -11.94
CA GLU A 774 28.27 34.90 -13.24
C GLU A 774 29.06 33.59 -13.04
N VAL A 775 28.58 32.49 -13.63
CA VAL A 775 29.22 31.17 -13.55
C VAL A 775 29.62 30.71 -14.96
N SER A 776 30.93 30.63 -15.19
CA SER A 776 31.50 30.28 -16.50
C SER A 776 31.11 28.86 -16.95
N LEU A 777 30.59 28.75 -18.18
CA LEU A 777 30.26 27.47 -18.83
C LEU A 777 31.34 27.02 -19.83
N PRO A 778 31.56 25.71 -20.01
CA PRO A 778 32.50 25.20 -21.01
C PRO A 778 31.97 25.37 -22.44
N LYS A 779 32.88 25.60 -23.40
CA LYS A 779 32.54 25.73 -24.82
C LYS A 779 32.16 24.37 -25.43
N ARG A 780 30.86 24.09 -25.56
CA ARG A 780 30.32 22.86 -26.20
C ARG A 780 30.79 22.69 -27.66
N LYS A 781 31.06 21.44 -28.06
CA LYS A 781 31.38 21.06 -29.45
C LYS A 781 30.14 21.10 -30.33
N THR A 782 30.33 21.19 -31.65
CA THR A 782 29.23 21.44 -32.61
C THR A 782 28.32 20.22 -32.81
N SER A 783 28.82 19.03 -32.50
CA SER A 783 28.12 17.73 -32.58
C SER A 783 27.57 17.25 -31.24
N GLU A 784 27.56 18.10 -30.22
CA GLU A 784 27.29 17.73 -28.83
C GLU A 784 25.85 18.10 -28.44
N ALA A 785 25.05 17.10 -28.08
CA ALA A 785 23.65 17.30 -27.72
C ALA A 785 23.49 18.15 -26.45
N ALA A 786 22.47 19.01 -26.44
CA ALA A 786 22.10 19.78 -25.26
C ALA A 786 21.68 18.81 -24.13
N HIS A 787 22.34 18.94 -22.99
CA HIS A 787 22.16 18.12 -21.80
C HIS A 787 21.97 19.02 -20.57
N ALA A 788 21.35 18.49 -19.52
CA ALA A 788 21.19 19.25 -18.28
C ALA A 788 22.55 19.54 -17.61
N LEU A 789 22.69 20.75 -17.07
CA LEU A 789 23.92 21.28 -16.49
C LEU A 789 23.74 21.45 -14.98
N VAL A 790 24.69 20.97 -14.18
CA VAL A 790 24.64 21.02 -12.71
C VAL A 790 25.44 22.20 -12.16
N PHE A 791 24.87 22.85 -11.16
CA PHE A 791 25.48 23.93 -10.39
C PHE A 791 25.52 23.54 -8.91
N ALA A 792 26.68 23.76 -8.28
CA ALA A 792 26.94 23.42 -6.90
C ALA A 792 27.50 24.63 -6.13
N LEU A 793 27.13 24.73 -4.85
CA LEU A 793 27.63 25.74 -3.92
C LEU A 793 28.87 25.20 -3.19
N GLU A 794 30.05 25.66 -3.58
CA GLU A 794 31.33 25.25 -3.01
C GLU A 794 32.01 26.43 -2.32
N GLN A 795 32.31 26.30 -1.02
CA GLN A 795 33.00 27.35 -0.23
C GLN A 795 32.31 28.73 -0.34
N GLY A 796 30.98 28.74 -0.39
CA GLY A 796 30.17 29.96 -0.51
C GLY A 796 30.09 30.56 -1.91
N LYS A 797 30.59 29.89 -2.95
CA LYS A 797 30.53 30.33 -4.35
C LYS A 797 29.87 29.29 -5.25
N TRP A 798 29.05 29.74 -6.19
CA TRP A 798 28.43 28.84 -7.16
C TRP A 798 29.43 28.46 -8.26
N LYS A 799 29.46 27.18 -8.63
CA LYS A 799 30.31 26.64 -9.71
C LYS A 799 29.50 25.71 -10.61
N PHE A 800 29.92 25.63 -11.87
CA PHE A 800 29.48 24.58 -12.78
C PHE A 800 30.15 23.26 -12.39
N ALA A 801 29.37 22.25 -12.01
CA ALA A 801 29.86 20.96 -11.53
C ALA A 801 29.95 19.88 -12.61
N GLY A 802 29.31 20.08 -13.77
CA GLY A 802 29.34 19.16 -14.91
C GLY A 802 27.96 18.88 -15.53
N PRO A 803 27.92 18.08 -16.61
CA PRO A 803 26.68 17.47 -17.10
C PRO A 803 25.97 16.63 -16.02
N ARG A 804 24.64 16.69 -15.98
CA ARG A 804 23.79 15.96 -15.02
C ARG A 804 23.98 14.44 -15.01
N ALA A 805 24.41 13.88 -16.13
CA ALA A 805 24.69 12.45 -16.30
C ALA A 805 26.08 12.01 -15.76
N SER A 806 27.00 12.94 -15.53
CA SER A 806 28.34 12.65 -14.99
C SER A 806 28.53 13.08 -13.52
N VAL A 807 27.61 13.85 -12.95
CA VAL A 807 27.65 14.22 -11.54
C VAL A 807 27.03 13.11 -10.68
N ALA A 808 27.85 12.48 -9.85
CA ALA A 808 27.40 11.54 -8.82
C ALA A 808 26.81 12.31 -7.63
N LEU A 809 25.66 11.85 -7.12
CA LEU A 809 24.99 12.43 -5.96
C LEU A 809 25.34 11.65 -4.69
N ALA A 810 25.93 12.31 -3.70
CA ALA A 810 26.20 11.76 -2.37
C ALA A 810 25.08 12.13 -1.38
N GLY A 811 25.21 11.72 -0.11
CA GLY A 811 24.33 12.21 0.97
C GLY A 811 22.84 11.90 0.80
N LYS A 812 21.97 12.84 1.18
CA LYS A 812 20.55 12.87 0.81
C LYS A 812 20.40 13.39 -0.62
N ARG A 813 19.54 12.73 -1.41
CA ARG A 813 19.34 13.00 -2.85
C ARG A 813 17.91 12.63 -3.26
N PRO A 814 17.41 13.06 -4.43
CA PRO A 814 16.07 12.69 -4.89
C PRO A 814 15.86 11.16 -4.93
N GLY A 815 14.81 10.67 -4.28
CA GLY A 815 14.49 9.25 -4.12
C GLY A 815 15.28 8.52 -3.02
N VAL A 816 16.22 9.20 -2.35
CA VAL A 816 16.97 8.69 -1.19
C VAL A 816 17.24 9.85 -0.21
N GLN A 817 16.20 10.32 0.48
CA GLN A 817 16.25 11.48 1.38
C GLN A 817 15.53 11.35 2.74
N GLY A 818 14.67 10.35 2.93
CA GLY A 818 13.85 10.16 4.13
C GLY A 818 12.44 10.78 4.02
N PRO A 819 11.60 10.69 5.09
CA PRO A 819 11.84 10.01 6.37
C PRO A 819 11.64 8.49 6.26
N ILE A 820 11.57 7.76 7.39
CA ILE A 820 11.33 6.30 7.39
C ILE A 820 10.15 5.90 6.48
N ASP A 821 9.03 6.61 6.57
CA ASP A 821 7.82 6.34 5.80
C ASP A 821 7.98 6.51 4.26
N ASP A 822 9.01 7.21 3.78
CA ASP A 822 9.25 7.37 2.33
C ASP A 822 9.63 6.04 1.64
N ALA A 823 10.27 5.12 2.38
CA ALA A 823 10.66 3.81 1.86
C ALA A 823 9.48 2.94 1.38
N PHE A 824 8.24 3.29 1.72
CA PHE A 824 7.03 2.55 1.35
C PHE A 824 6.25 3.20 0.20
N ALA A 825 6.78 4.27 -0.41
CA ALA A 825 6.27 4.87 -1.64
C ALA A 825 6.97 4.35 -2.91
N SER A 826 7.91 3.41 -2.79
CA SER A 826 8.71 2.85 -3.88
C SER A 826 8.98 1.36 -3.64
N PRO A 827 9.47 0.58 -4.62
CA PRO A 827 9.61 -0.87 -4.50
C PRO A 827 10.46 -1.29 -3.30
N PHE A 828 9.90 -2.09 -2.39
CA PHE A 828 10.59 -2.52 -1.16
C PHE A 828 10.50 -4.03 -0.91
N LEU A 829 11.32 -4.51 0.02
CA LEU A 829 11.33 -5.87 0.53
C LEU A 829 11.62 -5.88 2.03
N CYS A 830 10.71 -6.45 2.81
CA CYS A 830 10.95 -6.75 4.21
C CYS A 830 11.75 -8.05 4.36
N VAL A 831 12.82 -7.99 5.15
CA VAL A 831 13.76 -9.09 5.35
C VAL A 831 13.70 -9.52 6.82
N ARG A 832 13.12 -10.69 7.05
CA ARG A 832 13.06 -11.33 8.37
C ARG A 832 14.38 -12.03 8.66
N GLY A 833 14.99 -11.74 9.81
CA GLY A 833 16.12 -12.52 10.32
C GLY A 833 15.69 -13.94 10.71
N THR A 834 16.51 -14.96 10.38
CA THR A 834 16.27 -16.37 10.78
C THR A 834 17.32 -16.92 11.75
N GLY A 835 18.35 -16.13 12.07
CA GLY A 835 19.36 -16.47 13.09
C GLY A 835 18.87 -16.25 14.53
N THR A 836 19.71 -16.62 15.50
CA THR A 836 19.44 -16.38 16.93
C THR A 836 19.71 -14.92 17.29
N PRO A 837 18.71 -14.16 17.79
CA PRO A 837 18.92 -12.77 18.20
C PRO A 837 19.93 -12.68 19.34
N TRP A 838 20.73 -11.62 19.35
CA TRP A 838 21.57 -11.28 20.50
C TRP A 838 20.75 -11.01 21.76
N ASN A 839 19.56 -10.39 21.61
CA ASN A 839 18.69 -10.04 22.73
C ASN A 839 17.25 -10.55 22.48
N PRO A 840 16.76 -11.58 23.22
CA PRO A 840 15.46 -12.20 22.95
C PRO A 840 14.26 -11.24 22.95
N ALA A 841 14.25 -10.23 23.84
CA ALA A 841 13.18 -9.22 23.88
C ALA A 841 13.18 -8.31 22.64
N VAL A 842 14.36 -7.97 22.10
CA VAL A 842 14.47 -7.26 20.81
C VAL A 842 14.00 -8.16 19.68
N GLY A 843 14.40 -9.44 19.66
CA GLY A 843 13.92 -10.42 18.68
C GLY A 843 12.39 -10.49 18.63
N ALA A 844 11.75 -10.77 19.78
CA ALA A 844 10.30 -10.84 19.91
C ALA A 844 9.59 -9.55 19.48
N TRP A 845 10.14 -8.39 19.84
CA TRP A 845 9.64 -7.08 19.40
C TRP A 845 9.79 -6.86 17.89
N THR A 846 10.94 -7.17 17.28
CA THR A 846 11.13 -7.03 15.82
C THR A 846 10.22 -7.95 15.00
N ASP A 847 10.03 -9.19 15.46
CA ASP A 847 9.06 -10.13 14.88
C ASP A 847 7.61 -9.60 15.02
N ALA A 848 7.29 -8.97 16.15
CA ALA A 848 5.98 -8.35 16.36
C ALA A 848 5.77 -7.12 15.46
N SER A 849 6.79 -6.25 15.31
CA SER A 849 6.76 -5.09 14.40
C SER A 849 6.55 -5.52 12.94
N LEU A 850 7.19 -6.61 12.51
CA LEU A 850 6.98 -7.17 11.17
C LEU A 850 5.57 -7.75 11.01
N ARG A 851 5.04 -8.47 12.02
CA ARG A 851 3.63 -8.95 11.99
C ARG A 851 2.64 -7.78 11.96
N ARG A 852 2.88 -6.72 12.74
CA ARG A 852 2.08 -5.49 12.77
C ARG A 852 2.03 -4.83 11.41
N PHE A 853 3.20 -4.51 10.86
CA PHE A 853 3.31 -3.86 9.56
C PHE A 853 2.69 -4.70 8.43
N ALA A 854 2.84 -6.03 8.45
CA ALA A 854 2.23 -6.91 7.46
C ALA A 854 0.70 -6.89 7.49
N TYR A 855 0.10 -6.84 8.67
CA TYR A 855 -1.34 -6.70 8.84
C TYR A 855 -1.85 -5.30 8.44
N GLU A 856 -1.21 -4.24 8.94
CA GLU A 856 -1.60 -2.85 8.70
C GLU A 856 -1.51 -2.50 7.20
N PHE A 857 -0.40 -2.87 6.56
CA PHE A 857 -0.19 -2.63 5.13
C PHE A 857 -1.22 -3.39 4.27
N ALA A 858 -1.52 -4.66 4.61
CA ALA A 858 -2.53 -5.43 3.88
C ALA A 858 -3.96 -4.91 4.08
N ARG A 859 -4.32 -4.46 5.29
CA ARG A 859 -5.67 -3.95 5.61
C ARG A 859 -5.92 -2.55 5.06
N TYR A 860 -4.96 -1.64 5.23
CA TYR A 860 -5.15 -0.21 4.96
C TYR A 860 -4.44 0.25 3.68
N MET A 861 -3.20 -0.18 3.43
CA MET A 861 -2.52 0.08 2.14
C MET A 861 -2.85 -0.95 1.05
N ARG A 862 -3.82 -1.85 1.28
CA ARG A 862 -4.47 -2.72 0.27
C ARG A 862 -3.51 -3.58 -0.57
N GLY A 863 -2.41 -4.07 0.00
CA GLY A 863 -1.47 -4.99 -0.66
C GLY A 863 -0.82 -5.94 0.35
N ASP A 864 -0.64 -7.22 0.02
CA ASP A 864 0.12 -8.14 0.89
C ASP A 864 1.59 -7.69 0.97
N LEU A 865 2.16 -7.61 2.18
CA LEU A 865 3.51 -7.09 2.40
C LEU A 865 4.58 -7.99 1.73
N PRO A 866 5.51 -7.45 0.93
CA PRO A 866 6.63 -8.23 0.38
C PRO A 866 7.60 -8.64 1.50
N VAL A 867 7.62 -9.93 1.86
CA VAL A 867 8.50 -10.49 2.90
C VAL A 867 9.34 -11.64 2.33
N LYS A 868 10.61 -11.69 2.72
CA LYS A 868 11.53 -12.83 2.56
C LYS A 868 12.28 -13.11 3.86
N ASN A 869 12.78 -14.33 4.00
CA ASN A 869 13.87 -14.61 4.93
C ASN A 869 15.18 -13.96 4.46
N ASP A 870 16.03 -13.57 5.38
CA ASP A 870 17.43 -13.18 5.16
C ASP A 870 18.23 -14.12 4.23
N THR A 871 17.97 -15.42 4.32
CA THR A 871 18.55 -16.50 3.51
C THR A 871 18.01 -16.57 2.07
N GLU A 872 16.88 -15.90 1.77
CA GLU A 872 16.21 -15.88 0.46
C GLU A 872 16.45 -14.59 -0.33
N VAL A 873 17.10 -13.58 0.28
CA VAL A 873 17.38 -12.28 -0.34
C VAL A 873 18.44 -12.44 -1.44
N THR A 874 18.09 -12.06 -2.67
CA THR A 874 19.00 -12.13 -3.82
C THR A 874 19.67 -10.79 -4.08
N GLU A 875 20.78 -10.79 -4.82
CA GLU A 875 21.36 -9.53 -5.33
C GLU A 875 20.39 -8.72 -6.20
N ALA A 876 19.46 -9.39 -6.89
CA ALA A 876 18.44 -8.72 -7.69
C ALA A 876 17.48 -7.94 -6.80
N ASP A 877 17.06 -8.50 -5.65
CA ASP A 877 16.29 -7.76 -4.64
C ASP A 877 17.09 -6.55 -4.13
N VAL A 878 18.36 -6.75 -3.76
CA VAL A 878 19.27 -5.69 -3.26
C VAL A 878 19.38 -4.51 -4.23
N ARG A 879 19.51 -4.77 -5.54
CA ARG A 879 19.63 -3.73 -6.58
C ARG A 879 18.30 -3.06 -6.95
N THR A 880 17.19 -3.78 -6.89
CA THR A 880 15.89 -3.31 -7.40
C THR A 880 14.95 -2.73 -6.33
N LYS A 881 15.18 -3.02 -5.05
CA LYS A 881 14.26 -2.67 -3.96
C LYS A 881 14.96 -2.00 -2.78
N HIS A 882 14.21 -1.23 -2.00
CA HIS A 882 14.59 -0.84 -0.65
C HIS A 882 14.56 -2.07 0.28
N LEU A 883 15.55 -2.22 1.16
CA LEU A 883 15.60 -3.35 2.10
C LEU A 883 15.19 -2.91 3.50
N ILE A 884 14.11 -3.49 4.01
CA ILE A 884 13.53 -3.20 5.32
C ILE A 884 13.89 -4.37 6.25
N LEU A 885 14.97 -4.23 7.01
CA LEU A 885 15.60 -5.33 7.75
C LEU A 885 15.03 -5.41 9.17
N PHE A 886 14.45 -6.55 9.54
CA PHE A 886 13.94 -6.82 10.88
C PHE A 886 14.84 -7.80 11.64
N GLY A 887 15.17 -7.46 12.88
CA GLY A 887 16.00 -8.26 13.79
C GLY A 887 17.06 -7.43 14.54
N ASP A 888 18.04 -8.14 15.09
CA ASP A 888 19.33 -7.58 15.51
C ASP A 888 20.47 -8.21 14.69
N PRO A 889 21.74 -7.80 14.84
CA PRO A 889 22.84 -8.36 14.04
C PRO A 889 23.14 -9.84 14.33
N GLY A 890 22.54 -10.45 15.36
CA GLY A 890 22.54 -11.89 15.59
C GLY A 890 21.46 -12.63 14.81
N SER A 891 20.22 -12.09 14.79
CA SER A 891 19.13 -12.71 14.06
C SER A 891 19.13 -12.42 12.56
N ASN A 892 19.67 -11.28 12.11
CA ASN A 892 19.62 -10.86 10.71
C ASN A 892 21.03 -10.50 10.17
N PRO A 893 21.65 -11.35 9.31
CA PRO A 893 22.98 -11.13 8.79
C PRO A 893 23.06 -9.95 7.81
N TRP A 894 21.94 -9.45 7.27
CA TRP A 894 21.95 -8.21 6.47
C TRP A 894 22.15 -6.97 7.36
N ILE A 895 21.61 -6.98 8.59
CA ILE A 895 21.90 -5.92 9.58
C ILE A 895 23.39 -5.96 9.93
N ALA A 896 23.94 -7.15 10.21
CA ALA A 896 25.37 -7.32 10.49
C ALA A 896 26.28 -6.87 9.33
N LYS A 897 25.93 -7.17 8.08
CA LYS A 897 26.65 -6.70 6.88
C LYS A 897 26.56 -5.18 6.66
N ALA A 898 25.44 -4.57 7.01
CA ALA A 898 25.24 -3.13 6.87
C ALA A 898 25.98 -2.34 7.96
N LEU A 899 25.91 -2.80 9.21
CA LEU A 899 26.29 -2.08 10.44
C LEU A 899 27.63 -1.31 10.37
N PRO A 900 28.75 -1.85 9.84
CA PRO A 900 30.02 -1.12 9.76
C PRO A 900 30.01 0.16 8.90
N LYS A 901 28.93 0.42 8.16
CA LYS A 901 28.73 1.60 7.30
C LYS A 901 27.57 2.50 7.76
N LEU A 902 26.94 2.20 8.89
CA LEU A 902 25.77 2.93 9.42
C LEU A 902 26.21 3.91 10.52
N PRO A 903 25.47 5.01 10.78
CA PRO A 903 25.85 6.06 11.73
C PRO A 903 25.66 5.65 13.22
N LEU A 904 25.81 4.37 13.55
CA LEU A 904 25.54 3.80 14.88
C LEU A 904 26.48 2.63 15.20
N THR A 905 26.66 2.31 16.48
CA THR A 905 27.32 1.07 16.93
C THR A 905 26.32 0.19 17.66
N TRP A 906 26.24 -1.08 17.30
CA TRP A 906 25.38 -2.06 17.98
C TRP A 906 26.22 -3.28 18.37
N THR A 907 26.28 -3.57 19.68
CA THR A 907 26.87 -4.79 20.25
C THR A 907 25.79 -5.61 20.96
N ARG A 908 26.16 -6.79 21.50
CA ARG A 908 25.24 -7.60 22.32
C ARG A 908 24.69 -6.81 23.52
N ASP A 909 25.51 -5.92 24.08
CA ASP A 909 25.23 -5.22 25.33
C ASP A 909 24.74 -3.78 25.14
N THR A 910 25.07 -3.12 24.02
CA THR A 910 24.86 -1.67 23.85
C THR A 910 24.46 -1.28 22.42
N VAL A 911 23.45 -0.41 22.32
CA VAL A 911 23.15 0.43 21.14
C VAL A 911 23.71 1.82 21.40
N LYS A 912 24.56 2.33 20.52
CA LYS A 912 25.07 3.71 20.56
C LYS A 912 24.72 4.47 19.29
N LEU A 913 24.21 5.68 19.44
CA LEU A 913 23.80 6.57 18.36
C LEU A 913 24.36 7.97 18.68
N GLY A 914 25.45 8.35 18.00
CA GLY A 914 26.18 9.57 18.33
C GLY A 914 26.76 9.51 19.76
N THR A 915 26.36 10.44 20.62
CA THR A 915 26.75 10.48 22.04
C THR A 915 25.86 9.61 22.94
N GLU A 916 24.73 9.12 22.45
CA GLU A 916 23.78 8.34 23.25
C GLU A 916 24.17 6.86 23.31
N SER A 917 23.87 6.20 24.43
CA SER A 917 24.33 4.85 24.73
C SER A 917 23.32 4.13 25.62
N HIS A 918 22.63 3.14 25.05
CA HIS A 918 21.51 2.42 25.67
C HIS A 918 21.79 0.92 25.75
N ALA A 919 21.26 0.24 26.77
CA ALA A 919 21.43 -1.21 26.92
C ALA A 919 20.65 -1.97 25.82
N ALA A 920 21.34 -2.75 25.00
CA ALA A 920 20.74 -3.46 23.85
C ALA A 920 19.75 -4.56 24.26
N LYS A 921 19.75 -4.98 25.54
CA LYS A 921 18.76 -5.92 26.09
C LYS A 921 17.31 -5.44 26.00
N ASN A 922 17.09 -4.12 25.97
CA ASN A 922 15.77 -3.50 25.98
C ASN A 922 15.70 -2.19 25.18
N HIS A 923 16.64 -1.97 24.26
CA HIS A 923 16.60 -0.86 23.30
C HIS A 923 17.05 -1.33 21.92
N ALA A 924 16.40 -0.82 20.88
CA ALA A 924 16.71 -1.11 19.49
C ALA A 924 16.70 0.18 18.64
N PRO A 925 17.63 0.34 17.68
CA PRO A 925 17.56 1.42 16.71
C PRO A 925 16.46 1.13 15.66
N VAL A 926 15.74 2.18 15.27
CA VAL A 926 14.95 2.22 14.02
C VAL A 926 15.40 3.42 13.21
N PHE A 927 15.65 3.25 11.91
CA PHE A 927 16.07 4.35 11.05
C PHE A 927 16.03 3.98 9.57
N ILE A 928 16.14 5.00 8.72
CA ILE A 928 16.33 4.93 7.27
C ILE A 928 17.69 5.54 6.90
N SER A 929 18.35 5.00 5.87
CA SER A 929 19.58 5.57 5.30
C SER A 929 19.78 5.13 3.86
N ALA A 930 20.66 5.79 3.11
CA ALA A 930 21.11 5.29 1.82
C ALA A 930 21.75 3.89 1.97
N SER A 931 21.38 2.95 1.10
CA SER A 931 21.79 1.55 1.22
C SER A 931 23.32 1.39 1.12
N PRO A 932 23.96 0.72 2.11
CA PRO A 932 25.41 0.49 2.12
C PRO A 932 25.87 -0.65 1.20
N PHE A 933 24.94 -1.33 0.52
CA PHE A 933 25.21 -2.52 -0.29
C PHE A 933 25.66 -2.18 -1.73
N PRO A 934 26.56 -2.98 -2.34
CA PRO A 934 27.04 -2.74 -3.70
C PRO A 934 25.91 -2.71 -4.73
N GLY A 935 25.93 -1.70 -5.62
CA GLY A 935 24.93 -1.56 -6.69
C GLY A 935 23.53 -1.14 -6.23
N ALA A 936 23.35 -0.75 -4.96
CA ALA A 936 22.06 -0.37 -4.39
C ALA A 936 22.00 1.08 -3.88
N GLY A 937 22.97 1.93 -4.24
CA GLY A 937 23.10 3.28 -3.66
C GLY A 937 21.92 4.22 -3.92
N ASP A 938 21.09 3.93 -4.92
CA ASP A 938 19.81 4.59 -5.23
C ASP A 938 18.60 3.92 -4.54
N ARG A 939 18.85 3.15 -3.46
CA ARG A 939 17.84 2.55 -2.58
C ARG A 939 18.10 2.93 -1.13
N TYR A 940 17.05 2.84 -0.31
CA TYR A 940 17.17 2.83 1.14
C TYR A 940 17.57 1.46 1.71
N VAL A 941 18.23 1.49 2.87
CA VAL A 941 18.07 0.47 3.90
C VAL A 941 17.28 1.08 5.07
N VAL A 942 16.31 0.33 5.59
CA VAL A 942 15.55 0.66 6.81
C VAL A 942 15.79 -0.44 7.83
N ILE A 943 15.93 -0.08 9.10
CA ILE A 943 16.08 -1.02 10.21
C ILE A 943 14.83 -0.99 11.09
N ASN A 944 14.26 -2.17 11.36
CA ASN A 944 13.25 -2.44 12.40
C ASN A 944 11.96 -1.60 12.37
N SER A 945 11.60 -1.03 11.23
CA SER A 945 10.42 -0.14 11.11
C SER A 945 9.59 -0.45 9.86
N GLY A 946 8.27 -0.33 10.00
CA GLY A 946 7.33 -0.19 8.89
C GLY A 946 6.92 1.28 8.75
N HIS A 947 5.67 1.53 8.37
CA HIS A 947 5.08 2.86 8.63
C HIS A 947 5.17 3.20 10.12
N THR A 948 5.37 4.48 10.41
CA THR A 948 5.56 4.99 11.78
C THR A 948 4.25 5.39 12.45
N PHE A 949 3.16 5.48 11.67
CA PHE A 949 1.77 5.59 12.13
C PHE A 949 1.05 4.24 12.00
N HIS A 950 0.15 3.93 12.94
CA HIS A 950 -0.34 2.57 13.20
C HIS A 950 -1.86 2.45 12.99
N GLU A 951 -2.44 1.27 13.24
CA GLU A 951 -3.88 0.99 13.07
C GLU A 951 -4.80 2.05 13.70
N LYS A 952 -4.40 2.66 14.83
CA LYS A 952 -5.11 3.75 15.50
C LYS A 952 -5.31 4.99 14.61
N GLU A 953 -4.30 5.38 13.83
CA GLU A 953 -4.39 6.51 12.90
C GLU A 953 -5.11 6.09 11.61
N PHE A 954 -4.78 4.91 11.07
CA PHE A 954 -5.40 4.33 9.87
C PHE A 954 -6.92 4.12 9.99
N ALA A 955 -7.41 3.69 11.16
CA ALA A 955 -8.82 3.46 11.41
C ALA A 955 -9.63 4.74 11.71
N ALA A 956 -8.94 5.87 11.93
CA ALA A 956 -9.55 7.13 12.34
C ALA A 956 -9.75 8.10 11.15
N PHE A 957 -8.69 8.81 10.73
CA PHE A 957 -8.79 9.86 9.72
C PHE A 957 -7.49 10.04 8.93
N ASN A 958 -7.61 10.24 7.61
CA ASN A 958 -6.48 10.35 6.69
C ASN A 958 -5.51 11.52 7.00
N TYR A 959 -5.96 12.59 7.69
CA TYR A 959 -5.10 13.71 8.08
C TYR A 959 -4.11 13.35 9.21
N LEU A 960 -4.33 12.25 9.93
CA LEU A 960 -3.44 11.75 10.99
C LEU A 960 -2.27 10.88 10.45
N LEU A 961 -2.25 10.60 9.14
CA LEU A 961 -1.27 9.74 8.47
C LEU A 961 -0.01 10.53 8.08
N PHE A 962 0.71 10.98 9.12
CA PHE A 962 1.97 11.72 9.04
C PHE A 962 3.07 11.02 9.87
N PRO A 963 4.37 11.26 9.56
CA PRO A 963 5.47 10.57 10.24
C PRO A 963 5.47 10.80 11.75
N ARG A 964 5.57 9.71 12.50
CA ARG A 964 5.71 9.74 13.96
C ARG A 964 7.17 9.72 14.40
N LEU A 965 8.07 9.27 13.51
CA LEU A 965 9.52 9.31 13.63
C LEU A 965 10.10 10.07 12.42
N GLY A 966 11.34 10.56 12.54
CA GLY A 966 12.03 11.25 11.44
C GLY A 966 12.79 10.26 10.54
N ASP A 967 14.09 10.50 10.36
CA ASP A 967 14.96 9.51 9.73
C ASP A 967 15.43 8.43 10.72
N TRP A 968 15.41 8.70 12.02
CA TRP A 968 15.87 7.77 13.06
C TRP A 968 15.12 7.91 14.39
N ALA A 969 15.13 6.84 15.18
CA ALA A 969 14.81 6.84 16.60
C ALA A 969 15.53 5.71 17.37
N VAL A 970 15.69 5.89 18.68
CA VAL A 970 16.04 4.82 19.62
C VAL A 970 14.76 4.41 20.35
N MET A 971 14.30 3.19 20.10
CA MET A 971 13.11 2.64 20.74
C MET A 971 13.52 1.91 22.02
N ARG A 972 12.85 2.17 23.15
CA ARG A 972 12.79 1.20 24.25
C ARG A 972 11.82 0.11 23.84
N VAL A 973 12.25 -1.14 24.00
CA VAL A 973 11.42 -2.32 23.76
C VAL A 973 11.05 -2.96 25.09
N SER A 974 9.77 -3.23 25.27
CA SER A 974 9.24 -3.91 26.46
C SER A 974 8.97 -5.38 26.15
N PRO A 975 9.23 -6.31 27.10
CA PRO A 975 8.72 -7.68 27.01
C PRO A 975 7.20 -7.71 26.83
N GLY A 976 6.66 -8.76 26.21
CA GLY A 976 5.24 -8.83 25.86
C GLY A 976 4.90 -8.21 24.49
N ALA A 977 5.88 -7.85 23.67
CA ALA A 977 5.62 -7.43 22.28
C ALA A 977 5.06 -8.57 21.42
N GLU A 978 5.46 -9.80 21.75
CA GLU A 978 4.90 -11.06 21.29
C GLU A 978 3.36 -11.15 21.47
N ALA A 979 2.79 -10.46 22.47
CA ALA A 979 1.36 -10.43 22.73
C ALA A 979 0.56 -9.58 21.74
N TRP A 980 1.18 -8.70 20.96
CA TRP A 980 0.47 -7.85 20.00
C TRP A 980 -0.18 -8.69 18.88
N LYS A 981 -1.44 -8.36 18.57
CA LYS A 981 -2.26 -8.98 17.52
C LYS A 981 -3.02 -7.92 16.70
N PRO A 982 -3.42 -8.25 15.46
CA PRO A 982 -4.41 -7.51 14.68
C PRO A 982 -5.60 -7.00 15.51
N GLY A 983 -5.98 -5.73 15.34
CA GLY A 983 -7.05 -5.08 16.09
C GLY A 983 -6.61 -4.44 17.42
N MET A 984 -5.38 -4.69 17.89
CA MET A 984 -4.85 -4.01 19.08
C MET A 984 -4.34 -2.61 18.73
N ALA A 985 -5.12 -1.59 19.09
CA ALA A 985 -4.88 -0.17 18.81
C ALA A 985 -3.60 0.44 19.44
N THR A 986 -2.87 -0.32 20.25
CA THR A 986 -1.56 0.06 20.82
C THR A 986 -0.54 -1.04 20.55
N PHE A 987 0.61 -0.65 20.01
CA PHE A 987 1.79 -1.50 19.87
C PHE A 987 2.84 -1.09 20.92
N PRO A 988 3.53 -2.02 21.60
CA PRO A 988 4.48 -1.70 22.67
C PRO A 988 5.84 -1.23 22.11
N GLU A 989 5.87 0.02 21.65
CA GLU A 989 7.08 0.75 21.27
C GLU A 989 7.10 2.13 21.95
N GLU A 990 8.25 2.52 22.54
CA GLU A 990 8.43 3.83 23.19
C GLU A 990 9.66 4.52 22.56
N PRO A 991 9.47 5.56 21.72
CA PRO A 991 10.59 6.32 21.16
C PRO A 991 11.22 7.21 22.24
N ILE A 992 12.44 6.85 22.68
CA ILE A 992 13.20 7.60 23.70
C ILE A 992 13.71 8.92 23.13
N ARG A 993 14.21 8.85 21.89
CA ARG A 993 14.57 10.00 21.08
C ARG A 993 14.35 9.64 19.62
N ALA A 994 13.90 10.63 18.85
CA ALA A 994 13.79 10.54 17.40
C ALA A 994 14.33 11.84 16.78
N GLY A 995 14.67 11.79 15.49
CA GLY A 995 15.18 12.95 14.77
C GLY A 995 15.46 12.66 13.31
N TYR A 996 16.14 13.62 12.68
CA TYR A 996 16.60 13.53 11.30
C TYR A 996 18.12 13.43 11.26
N PHE A 997 18.66 12.88 10.18
CA PHE A 997 20.07 13.01 9.85
C PHE A 997 20.31 14.28 9.01
N ASP A 998 21.55 14.76 8.98
CA ASP A 998 21.98 15.80 8.05
C ASP A 998 21.94 15.33 6.59
N GLU A 999 22.25 16.26 5.68
CA GLU A 999 22.35 16.02 4.24
C GLU A 999 23.47 15.03 3.84
N GLN A 1000 24.27 14.53 4.78
CA GLN A 1000 25.29 13.50 4.59
C GLN A 1000 25.01 12.20 5.38
N TRP A 1001 23.78 12.01 5.88
CA TRP A 1001 23.35 10.86 6.69
C TRP A 1001 24.07 10.72 8.05
N LYS A 1002 24.51 11.83 8.65
CA LYS A 1002 25.11 11.88 9.98
C LYS A 1002 24.19 12.52 11.01
N LEU A 1003 24.49 12.30 12.29
CA LEU A 1003 23.76 12.90 13.41
C LEU A 1003 24.25 14.33 13.66
N THR A 1004 23.32 15.27 13.76
CA THR A 1004 23.62 16.68 14.09
C THR A 1004 23.89 16.83 15.60
N VAL A 1005 25.16 16.99 15.96
CA VAL A 1005 25.58 17.25 17.34
C VAL A 1005 25.26 18.70 17.71
N GLY A 1006 24.06 18.94 18.26
CA GLY A 1006 23.69 20.25 18.82
C GLY A 1006 22.21 20.63 18.84
N ALA A 1007 21.31 19.83 18.24
CA ALA A 1007 19.87 20.12 18.20
C ALA A 1007 19.17 19.87 19.55
N ALA A 1008 19.44 20.76 20.50
CA ALA A 1008 18.72 20.95 21.75
C ALA A 1008 18.55 22.47 21.97
N ARG A 1009 17.68 23.07 21.15
CA ARG A 1009 17.21 24.46 21.18
C ARG A 1009 15.75 24.49 20.73
#